data_AF-A0A6P8WXC3-F1
#
_entry.id   AF-A0A6P8WXC3-F1
#
_cell.length_a   1.000
_cell.length_b   1.000
_cell.length_c   1.000
_cell.angle_alpha   90.00
_cell.angle_beta   90.00
_cell.angle_gamma   90.00
#
_symmetry.space_group_name_H-M   'P 1'
#
loop_
_entity.id
_entity.type
_entity.pdbx_description
1 polymer ?
#
loop_
_entity_poly.entity_id
_entity_poly.type
_entity_poly.pdbx_seq_one_letter_code
_entity_poly.pdbx_strand_id
1 'polypeptide(L)'
;MLRVLLSLSILCALQFNVINAQHHYNEHKTKNIIWCTKSLEEQYKCQNLTVAIERDFQLFDEAYLNLTCFRAYSADECIRALDREKAHITSLDAGDVFTAGRYNSLVPIMQEKLEGGFSEYFSVAVVKKNTLPDVTELRHLRNKRACFPWVGSLAGWIVPIYTLQHNGAMEVVDCNNQVKTAANFFNSSCAAYSLIDKYNPIGDNSDKLCALCTGKITGGRCSAADPYYGYDGAFRCLLDVGEVAFLRHSTVSEMLQTVEYKKLSPDSFELLCPDGRRVAVGEYRQCSWGQVPSDAVVTSSARSYHDRKQYQMFLKRVTELYSDATREDPNQQQPIGIGYNNYEPSNGNNYNNPIPYGGGYNNQYESNPYGRNGNQNPFSRFDENYRNERLDSSFSTERNQLDVNGSIPIEKFRIFESKRYQGSNLLFQDASKGLLAFPEDDQSFKKYLQKSIDYVYGIRECPVPAMTLCVTSEQELEKCIKMRTALKAQILKPELICKKMHSHINCMQLIQTGKADISVFDAGDVYTGGLNYDLIPFMSEVYNLGEPEYYVVAVAKEEDPDTELTYLKGKNTCHTGINTAAGWTYPMAFLISNGWIRPYGCDSVRAAAEYFTKSCVPGAISSEYNTGVPYDSMCDLCHGTSYRYCRRDASEDYYGHTGAFRCLVEGGGHVAFMKHTTVMESTGGKRKEWWARNALNDDFELLCTDGTRAELQDYKRCNLGKVKANAVVTRGGINYNETQLHAYINLLTYAQQLYGRKDVDAFSFSMFSSPIGHYDLIFQDATRQLQVIPPESRRYDTYLGSNFMRARRITDCYAGAAQMTISLILLLTSSLALRTFL
;
A
#
# COMPACT_ATOMS: atom_id res chain seq x y z
N MET A 1 -26.49 -23.34 -66.65
CA MET A 1 -25.45 -24.32 -66.30
C MET A 1 -24.01 -23.83 -66.45
N LEU A 2 -23.71 -22.71 -67.14
CA LEU A 2 -22.32 -22.22 -67.30
C LEU A 2 -21.80 -21.31 -66.17
N ARG A 3 -22.68 -20.77 -65.30
CA ARG A 3 -22.28 -19.91 -64.15
C ARG A 3 -21.95 -20.69 -62.87
N VAL A 4 -22.27 -21.97 -62.79
CA VAL A 4 -21.99 -22.82 -61.61
C VAL A 4 -20.60 -23.48 -61.70
N LEU A 5 -20.08 -23.68 -62.91
CA LEU A 5 -18.75 -24.29 -63.12
C LEU A 5 -17.59 -23.32 -62.89
N LEU A 6 -17.80 -22.01 -63.07
CA LEU A 6 -16.78 -20.99 -62.78
C LEU A 6 -16.62 -20.68 -61.28
N SER A 7 -17.68 -20.84 -60.48
CA SER A 7 -17.61 -20.60 -59.02
C SER A 7 -16.94 -21.76 -58.28
N LEU A 8 -17.09 -23.00 -58.75
CA LEU A 8 -16.42 -24.16 -58.17
C LEU A 8 -14.91 -24.24 -58.48
N SER A 9 -14.46 -23.67 -59.60
CA SER A 9 -13.03 -23.63 -59.96
C SER A 9 -12.26 -22.58 -59.16
N ILE A 10 -12.89 -21.47 -58.77
CA ILE A 10 -12.27 -20.42 -57.94
C ILE A 10 -12.20 -20.85 -56.46
N LEU A 11 -13.15 -21.64 -55.97
CA LEU A 11 -13.08 -22.20 -54.61
C LEU A 11 -12.01 -23.30 -54.47
N CYS A 12 -11.76 -24.11 -55.49
CA CYS A 12 -10.64 -25.08 -55.47
C CYS A 12 -9.26 -24.40 -55.55
N ALA A 13 -9.14 -23.28 -56.27
CA ALA A 13 -7.87 -22.54 -56.37
C ALA A 13 -7.52 -21.77 -55.08
N LEU A 14 -8.51 -21.42 -54.25
CA LEU A 14 -8.30 -20.80 -52.94
C LEU A 14 -8.02 -21.81 -51.81
N GLN A 15 -8.28 -23.11 -52.04
CA GLN A 15 -7.98 -24.17 -51.07
C GLN A 15 -6.59 -24.81 -51.24
N PHE A 16 -5.86 -24.51 -52.32
CA PHE A 16 -4.50 -25.01 -52.55
C PHE A 16 -3.36 -24.05 -52.15
N ASN A 17 -3.68 -22.89 -51.57
CA ASN A 17 -2.69 -21.98 -50.98
C ASN A 17 -2.58 -22.08 -49.44
N VAL A 18 -3.05 -23.17 -48.84
CA VAL A 18 -2.61 -23.58 -47.49
C VAL A 18 -1.34 -24.42 -47.66
N ILE A 19 -0.30 -23.78 -48.20
CA ILE A 19 1.06 -24.30 -48.18
C ILE A 19 1.57 -24.10 -46.75
N ASN A 20 1.96 -25.20 -46.12
CA ASN A 20 2.88 -25.32 -44.98
C ASN A 20 3.49 -23.98 -44.50
N ALA A 21 2.76 -23.24 -43.66
CA ALA A 21 3.40 -22.43 -42.65
C ALA A 21 3.79 -23.39 -41.52
N GLN A 22 4.89 -24.11 -41.70
CA GLN A 22 5.65 -24.58 -40.54
C GLN A 22 6.06 -23.31 -39.80
N HIS A 23 5.27 -22.92 -38.80
CA HIS A 23 5.75 -22.02 -37.78
C HIS A 23 6.94 -22.73 -37.14
N HIS A 24 8.14 -22.39 -37.61
CA HIS A 24 9.36 -22.60 -36.86
C HIS A 24 9.20 -21.80 -35.57
N TYR A 25 8.62 -22.42 -34.55
CA TYR A 25 8.87 -22.04 -33.18
C TYR A 25 10.36 -22.29 -33.00
N ASN A 26 11.17 -21.24 -33.14
CA ASN A 26 12.50 -21.28 -32.53
C ASN A 26 12.23 -21.50 -31.05
N GLU A 27 12.40 -22.74 -30.57
CA GLU A 27 12.49 -23.02 -29.14
C GLU A 27 13.60 -22.13 -28.60
N HIS A 28 13.21 -21.03 -27.97
CA HIS A 28 14.11 -20.18 -27.24
C HIS A 28 14.61 -21.00 -26.06
N LYS A 29 15.68 -21.78 -26.28
CA LYS A 29 16.28 -22.59 -25.24
C LYS A 29 16.94 -21.64 -24.25
N THR A 30 16.33 -21.47 -23.08
CA THR A 30 16.92 -20.69 -21.99
C THR A 30 18.23 -21.36 -21.58
N LYS A 31 19.33 -20.61 -21.70
CA LYS A 31 20.68 -21.11 -21.39
C LYS A 31 21.29 -20.46 -20.15
N ASN A 32 20.75 -19.33 -19.71
CA ASN A 32 21.33 -18.54 -18.62
C ASN A 32 20.29 -18.29 -17.53
N ILE A 33 20.71 -18.41 -16.28
CA ILE A 33 19.90 -18.14 -15.10
C ILE A 33 20.66 -17.21 -14.15
N ILE A 34 19.96 -16.19 -13.62
CA ILE A 34 20.54 -15.21 -12.70
C ILE A 34 19.87 -15.40 -11.34
N TRP A 35 20.63 -15.86 -10.35
CA TRP A 35 20.18 -15.95 -8.96
C TRP A 35 20.42 -14.62 -8.24
N CYS A 36 19.39 -14.06 -7.63
CA CYS A 36 19.51 -12.88 -6.80
C CYS A 36 19.89 -13.26 -5.35
N THR A 37 21.00 -12.73 -4.85
CA THR A 37 21.46 -12.92 -3.46
C THR A 37 21.17 -11.68 -2.63
N LYS A 38 20.91 -11.87 -1.34
CA LYS A 38 20.42 -10.83 -0.40
C LYS A 38 21.53 -10.33 0.54
N SER A 39 22.65 -11.04 0.62
CA SER A 39 23.82 -10.68 1.44
C SER A 39 25.14 -10.97 0.72
N LEU A 40 26.24 -10.47 1.30
CA LEU A 40 27.59 -10.72 0.77
C LEU A 40 27.99 -12.19 0.91
N GLU A 41 27.65 -12.82 2.02
CA GLU A 41 27.92 -14.22 2.33
C GLU A 41 27.14 -15.13 1.36
N GLU A 42 25.88 -14.77 1.08
CA GLU A 42 25.05 -15.47 0.10
C GLU A 42 25.61 -15.33 -1.32
N GLN A 43 26.15 -14.17 -1.67
CA GLN A 43 26.85 -13.96 -2.94
C GLN A 43 28.06 -14.90 -3.10
N TYR A 44 28.88 -15.05 -2.06
CA TYR A 44 30.03 -15.97 -2.10
C TYR A 44 29.57 -17.43 -2.26
N LYS A 45 28.53 -17.85 -1.54
CA LYS A 45 27.96 -19.20 -1.70
C LYS A 45 27.42 -19.43 -3.11
N CYS A 46 26.74 -18.44 -3.69
CA CYS A 46 26.23 -18.50 -5.05
C CYS A 46 27.37 -18.63 -6.07
N GLN A 47 28.45 -17.86 -5.93
CA GLN A 47 29.61 -17.94 -6.82
C GLN A 47 30.31 -19.30 -6.75
N ASN A 48 30.45 -19.87 -5.54
CA ASN A 48 30.98 -21.21 -5.37
C ASN A 48 30.07 -22.29 -5.97
N LEU A 49 28.74 -22.09 -5.91
CA LEU A 49 27.79 -22.95 -6.60
C LEU A 49 27.96 -22.87 -8.13
N THR A 50 28.13 -21.68 -8.70
CA THR A 50 28.44 -21.52 -10.13
C THR A 50 29.67 -22.32 -10.53
N VAL A 51 30.77 -22.21 -9.78
CA VAL A 51 32.01 -22.96 -10.07
C VAL A 51 31.80 -24.47 -9.96
N ALA A 52 31.02 -24.94 -8.98
CA ALA A 52 30.69 -26.36 -8.85
C ALA A 52 29.87 -26.87 -10.04
N ILE A 53 28.86 -26.10 -10.48
CA ILE A 53 28.01 -26.44 -11.63
C ILE A 53 28.82 -26.45 -12.94
N GLU A 54 29.70 -25.46 -13.14
CA GLU A 54 30.57 -25.41 -14.31
C GLU A 54 31.53 -26.61 -14.36
N ARG A 55 32.07 -27.03 -13.21
CA ARG A 55 32.91 -28.22 -13.09
C ARG A 55 32.12 -29.49 -13.46
N ASP A 56 30.90 -29.59 -12.97
CA ASP A 56 30.08 -30.80 -13.07
C ASP A 56 29.05 -30.73 -14.22
N PHE A 57 29.24 -29.83 -15.20
CA PHE A 57 28.22 -29.51 -16.21
C PHE A 57 27.71 -30.72 -16.99
N GLN A 58 28.58 -31.73 -17.21
CA GLN A 58 28.22 -32.97 -17.89
C GLN A 58 27.19 -33.80 -17.12
N LEU A 59 27.10 -33.64 -15.80
CA LEU A 59 26.14 -34.36 -14.96
C LEU A 59 24.73 -33.75 -15.03
N PHE A 60 24.57 -32.58 -15.66
CA PHE A 60 23.29 -31.86 -15.74
C PHE A 60 22.46 -32.21 -16.99
N ASP A 61 23.01 -32.94 -17.97
CA ASP A 61 22.33 -33.33 -19.21
C ASP A 61 21.52 -32.18 -19.84
N GLU A 62 20.23 -32.41 -20.14
CA GLU A 62 19.32 -31.41 -20.70
C GLU A 62 18.91 -30.31 -19.72
N ALA A 63 19.15 -30.49 -18.42
CA ALA A 63 18.78 -29.56 -17.36
C ALA A 63 19.85 -28.48 -17.10
N TYR A 64 20.96 -28.48 -17.84
CA TYR A 64 22.06 -27.52 -17.65
C TYR A 64 21.63 -26.07 -17.95
N LEU A 65 21.87 -25.18 -16.99
CA LEU A 65 21.77 -23.74 -17.14
C LEU A 65 23.04 -23.08 -16.62
N ASN A 66 23.52 -22.06 -17.32
CA ASN A 66 24.64 -21.23 -16.88
C ASN A 66 24.17 -20.29 -15.76
N LEU A 67 24.59 -20.57 -14.53
CA LEU A 67 24.21 -19.83 -13.33
C LEU A 67 25.13 -18.63 -13.09
N THR A 68 24.54 -17.46 -12.96
CA THR A 68 25.23 -16.23 -12.52
C THR A 68 24.53 -15.65 -11.30
N CYS A 69 25.24 -14.80 -10.54
CA CYS A 69 24.78 -14.29 -9.26
C CYS A 69 24.69 -12.76 -9.27
N PHE A 70 23.50 -12.22 -8.99
CA PHE A 70 23.24 -10.80 -8.85
C PHE A 70 23.11 -10.44 -7.36
N ARG A 71 24.00 -9.58 -6.85
CA ARG A 71 23.98 -9.16 -5.44
C ARG A 71 23.02 -7.99 -5.23
N ALA A 72 21.97 -8.23 -4.44
CA ALA A 72 21.13 -7.21 -3.83
C ALA A 72 21.49 -7.01 -2.35
N TYR A 73 20.87 -6.02 -1.72
CA TYR A 73 21.02 -5.69 -0.29
C TYR A 73 19.87 -6.25 0.58
N SER A 74 18.77 -6.67 -0.02
CA SER A 74 17.60 -7.21 0.69
C SER A 74 16.70 -8.05 -0.21
N ALA A 75 15.78 -8.79 0.42
CA ALA A 75 14.74 -9.53 -0.29
C ALA A 75 13.85 -8.60 -1.16
N ASP A 76 13.49 -7.41 -0.65
CA ASP A 76 12.69 -6.42 -1.39
C ASP A 76 13.40 -5.93 -2.66
N GLU A 77 14.73 -5.75 -2.62
CA GLU A 77 15.48 -5.39 -3.81
C GLU A 77 15.56 -6.55 -4.81
N CYS A 78 15.74 -7.78 -4.35
CA CYS A 78 15.63 -8.96 -5.22
C CYS A 78 14.25 -9.05 -5.88
N ILE A 79 13.17 -8.85 -5.14
CA ILE A 79 11.81 -8.84 -5.69
C ILE A 79 11.69 -7.82 -6.83
N ARG A 80 12.16 -6.58 -6.63
CA ARG A 80 12.16 -5.54 -7.67
C ARG A 80 13.10 -5.88 -8.84
N ALA A 81 14.24 -6.53 -8.57
CA ALA A 81 15.17 -6.95 -9.60
C ALA A 81 14.56 -8.04 -10.49
N LEU A 82 13.79 -8.97 -9.92
CA LEU A 82 13.04 -9.98 -10.65
C LEU A 82 11.90 -9.38 -11.48
N ASP A 83 11.13 -8.46 -10.90
CA ASP A 83 10.04 -7.74 -11.56
C ASP A 83 10.54 -6.92 -12.78
N ARG A 84 11.74 -6.35 -12.65
CA ARG A 84 12.43 -5.60 -13.73
C ARG A 84 13.34 -6.48 -14.60
N GLU A 85 13.26 -7.79 -14.44
CA GLU A 85 14.05 -8.80 -15.17
C GLU A 85 15.58 -8.64 -15.12
N LYS A 86 16.12 -7.95 -14.10
CA LYS A 86 17.56 -7.87 -13.82
C LYS A 86 18.12 -9.15 -13.20
N ALA A 87 17.27 -9.91 -12.52
CA ALA A 87 17.56 -11.25 -12.01
C ALA A 87 16.38 -12.18 -12.32
N HIS A 88 16.59 -13.49 -12.25
CA HIS A 88 15.59 -14.47 -12.70
C HIS A 88 14.91 -15.19 -11.54
N ILE A 89 15.67 -15.59 -10.52
CA ILE A 89 15.16 -16.36 -9.38
C ILE A 89 15.79 -15.93 -8.06
N THR A 90 15.09 -16.18 -6.95
CA THR A 90 15.59 -16.08 -5.57
C THR A 90 14.74 -16.96 -4.67
N SER A 91 15.25 -17.34 -3.48
CA SER A 91 14.44 -17.92 -2.40
C SER A 91 13.91 -16.83 -1.46
N LEU A 92 12.64 -16.92 -1.07
CA LEU A 92 11.93 -15.98 -0.20
C LEU A 92 11.20 -16.69 0.94
N ASP A 93 11.15 -16.03 2.11
CA ASP A 93 10.24 -16.42 3.20
C ASP A 93 8.78 -16.27 2.73
N ALA A 94 7.88 -17.08 3.28
CA ALA A 94 6.48 -17.08 2.89
C ALA A 94 5.80 -15.69 2.97
N GLY A 95 6.20 -14.83 3.92
CA GLY A 95 5.70 -13.45 4.01
C GLY A 95 6.16 -12.57 2.84
N ASP A 96 7.38 -12.78 2.37
CA ASP A 96 7.93 -12.10 1.20
C ASP A 96 7.35 -12.66 -0.10
N VAL A 97 7.02 -13.96 -0.18
CA VAL A 97 6.30 -14.55 -1.34
C VAL A 97 4.92 -13.90 -1.53
N PHE A 98 4.20 -13.59 -0.45
CA PHE A 98 2.97 -12.81 -0.54
C PHE A 98 3.22 -11.44 -1.19
N THR A 99 4.22 -10.71 -0.68
CA THR A 99 4.56 -9.37 -1.17
C THR A 99 4.96 -9.42 -2.65
N ALA A 100 5.84 -10.36 -3.00
CA ALA A 100 6.34 -10.62 -4.33
C ALA A 100 5.22 -10.92 -5.33
N GLY A 101 4.26 -11.79 -4.96
CA GLY A 101 3.16 -12.13 -5.85
C GLY A 101 2.08 -11.05 -5.95
N ARG A 102 1.80 -10.33 -4.86
CA ARG A 102 0.72 -9.33 -4.80
C ARG A 102 1.09 -7.99 -5.45
N TYR A 103 2.35 -7.57 -5.31
CA TYR A 103 2.81 -6.23 -5.71
C TYR A 103 3.83 -6.23 -6.85
N ASN A 104 4.42 -7.38 -7.20
CA ASN A 104 5.48 -7.48 -8.21
C ASN A 104 5.27 -8.66 -9.18
N SER A 105 4.06 -9.22 -9.23
CA SER A 105 3.68 -10.28 -10.16
C SER A 105 4.66 -11.46 -10.21
N LEU A 106 5.27 -11.82 -9.07
CA LEU A 106 6.16 -12.98 -8.99
C LEU A 106 5.37 -14.23 -8.63
N VAL A 107 5.81 -15.38 -9.13
CA VAL A 107 5.18 -16.68 -8.90
C VAL A 107 6.16 -17.65 -8.24
N PRO A 108 5.73 -18.42 -7.22
CA PRO A 108 6.53 -19.50 -6.65
C PRO A 108 6.56 -20.68 -7.61
N ILE A 109 7.75 -21.21 -7.91
CA ILE A 109 7.96 -22.35 -8.80
C ILE A 109 8.42 -23.60 -8.07
N MET A 110 9.10 -23.45 -6.93
CA MET A 110 9.51 -24.57 -6.06
C MET A 110 9.42 -24.16 -4.60
N GLN A 111 9.27 -25.14 -3.72
CA GLN A 111 9.22 -24.97 -2.27
C GLN A 111 10.26 -25.86 -1.59
N GLU A 112 10.87 -25.37 -0.51
CA GLU A 112 11.84 -26.14 0.26
C GLU A 112 11.20 -27.33 0.99
N LYS A 113 11.81 -28.51 0.88
CA LYS A 113 11.38 -29.73 1.57
C LYS A 113 12.24 -29.94 2.79
N LEU A 114 11.61 -30.00 3.96
CA LEU A 114 12.25 -30.22 5.26
C LEU A 114 12.35 -31.71 5.60
N GLU A 115 12.99 -32.03 6.72
CA GLU A 115 13.13 -33.39 7.25
C GLU A 115 11.77 -34.09 7.43
N GLY A 116 11.71 -35.40 7.21
CA GLY A 116 10.45 -36.17 7.23
C GLY A 116 9.54 -35.90 6.03
N GLY A 117 9.99 -35.08 5.08
CA GLY A 117 9.27 -34.76 3.85
C GLY A 117 8.19 -33.69 3.99
N PHE A 118 8.16 -32.99 5.11
CA PHE A 118 7.26 -31.87 5.33
C PHE A 118 7.68 -30.65 4.51
N SER A 119 6.70 -29.88 4.03
CA SER A 119 6.88 -28.59 3.33
C SER A 119 6.41 -27.40 4.19
N GLU A 120 6.26 -27.63 5.48
CA GLU A 120 5.72 -26.66 6.44
C GLU A 120 6.51 -26.75 7.74
N TYR A 121 6.59 -25.62 8.44
CA TYR A 121 7.21 -25.51 9.74
C TYR A 121 6.31 -24.72 10.69
N PHE A 122 6.63 -24.76 11.98
CA PHE A 122 5.84 -24.10 13.02
C PHE A 122 6.48 -22.79 13.49
N SER A 123 5.63 -21.77 13.65
CA SER A 123 5.95 -20.53 14.38
C SER A 123 5.89 -20.81 15.88
N VAL A 124 6.92 -20.40 16.62
CA VAL A 124 7.03 -20.61 18.07
C VAL A 124 7.51 -19.35 18.78
N ALA A 125 7.08 -19.15 20.02
CA ALA A 125 7.65 -18.16 20.93
C ALA A 125 8.61 -18.87 21.88
N VAL A 126 9.88 -18.46 21.89
CA VAL A 126 10.94 -19.05 22.71
C VAL A 126 11.29 -18.10 23.84
N VAL A 127 11.41 -18.65 25.04
CA VAL A 127 11.82 -17.94 26.26
C VAL A 127 12.93 -18.71 26.96
N LYS A 128 13.73 -18.02 27.77
CA LYS A 128 14.71 -18.68 28.64
C LYS A 128 13.97 -19.42 29.76
N LYS A 129 14.41 -20.63 30.09
CA LYS A 129 13.84 -21.39 31.20
C LYS A 129 13.91 -20.61 32.51
N ASN A 130 12.88 -20.74 33.34
CA ASN A 130 12.72 -20.00 34.61
C ASN A 130 12.67 -18.45 34.47
N THR A 131 12.35 -17.92 33.28
CA THR A 131 12.11 -16.49 33.08
C THR A 131 10.64 -16.20 32.73
N LEU A 132 10.20 -14.95 32.93
CA LEU A 132 8.83 -14.50 32.69
C LEU A 132 7.74 -15.30 33.48
N PRO A 133 7.91 -15.62 34.78
CA PRO A 133 6.93 -16.42 35.52
C PRO A 133 5.55 -15.74 35.63
N ASP A 134 5.49 -14.43 35.42
CA ASP A 134 4.27 -13.63 35.37
C ASP A 134 3.48 -13.80 34.07
N VAL A 135 4.07 -14.39 33.02
CA VAL A 135 3.41 -14.64 31.73
C VAL A 135 2.69 -15.99 31.75
N THR A 136 1.41 -15.95 32.08
CA THR A 136 0.48 -17.10 32.11
C THR A 136 -0.61 -17.00 31.04
N GLU A 137 -0.77 -15.83 30.42
CA GLU A 137 -1.74 -15.55 29.36
C GLU A 137 -1.10 -14.63 28.31
N LEU A 138 -1.64 -14.61 27.10
CA LEU A 138 -1.12 -13.76 26.01
C LEU A 138 -1.08 -12.26 26.38
N ARG A 139 -2.03 -11.78 27.18
CA ARG A 139 -2.10 -10.39 27.63
C ARG A 139 -0.89 -9.98 28.48
N HIS A 140 -0.26 -10.93 29.17
CA HIS A 140 0.90 -10.66 30.02
C HIS A 140 2.19 -10.44 29.22
N LEU A 141 2.17 -10.66 27.90
CA LEU A 141 3.24 -10.24 26.99
C LEU A 141 3.28 -8.72 26.80
N ARG A 142 2.28 -7.98 27.27
CA ARG A 142 2.27 -6.52 27.25
C ARG A 142 3.48 -5.98 28.01
N ASN A 143 4.15 -4.97 27.44
CA ASN A 143 5.35 -4.34 27.97
C ASN A 143 6.56 -5.27 28.13
N LYS A 144 6.56 -6.46 27.52
CA LYS A 144 7.76 -7.31 27.43
C LYS A 144 8.65 -6.89 26.27
N ARG A 145 9.94 -7.22 26.39
CA ARG A 145 10.96 -7.00 25.36
C ARG A 145 11.00 -8.18 24.41
N ALA A 146 10.57 -7.96 23.17
CA ALA A 146 10.47 -9.00 22.17
C ALA A 146 11.58 -8.89 21.10
N CYS A 147 12.00 -10.04 20.58
CA CYS A 147 12.93 -10.17 19.48
C CYS A 147 12.22 -10.80 18.28
N PHE A 148 12.19 -10.07 17.17
CA PHE A 148 11.59 -10.46 15.91
C PHE A 148 12.66 -10.53 14.84
N PRO A 149 12.58 -11.50 13.91
CA PRO A 149 13.59 -11.64 12.87
C PRO A 149 13.55 -10.46 11.88
N TRP A 150 12.35 -10.08 11.42
CA TRP A 150 12.07 -8.81 10.74
C TRP A 150 10.56 -8.60 10.61
N VAL A 151 10.15 -7.34 10.41
CA VAL A 151 8.77 -6.97 10.09
C VAL A 151 8.41 -7.52 8.71
N GLY A 152 7.37 -8.34 8.65
CA GLY A 152 6.90 -8.99 7.41
C GLY A 152 7.20 -10.49 7.30
N SER A 153 8.11 -11.03 8.12
CA SER A 153 8.32 -12.48 8.23
C SER A 153 7.03 -13.20 8.62
N LEU A 154 6.70 -14.32 7.97
CA LEU A 154 5.41 -14.99 8.24
C LEU A 154 5.39 -15.61 9.64
N ALA A 155 6.40 -16.41 9.99
CA ALA A 155 6.46 -17.08 11.29
C ALA A 155 6.93 -16.17 12.43
N GLY A 156 7.82 -15.22 12.13
CA GLY A 156 8.41 -14.33 13.12
C GLY A 156 7.55 -13.13 13.47
N TRP A 157 6.79 -12.58 12.52
CA TRP A 157 6.04 -11.33 12.72
C TRP A 157 4.55 -11.50 12.48
N ILE A 158 4.14 -11.94 11.29
CA ILE A 158 2.72 -11.93 10.89
C ILE A 158 1.88 -12.85 11.79
N VAL A 159 2.30 -14.11 11.98
CA VAL A 159 1.58 -15.07 12.82
C VAL A 159 1.49 -14.61 14.29
N PRO A 160 2.59 -14.22 14.96
CA PRO A 160 2.51 -13.73 16.33
C PRO A 160 1.62 -12.51 16.54
N ILE A 161 1.73 -11.49 15.67
CA ILE A 161 0.93 -10.27 15.80
C ILE A 161 -0.55 -10.57 15.54
N TYR A 162 -0.86 -11.35 14.50
CA TYR A 162 -2.23 -11.82 14.25
C TYR A 162 -2.80 -12.58 15.45
N THR A 163 -2.06 -13.56 15.99
CA THR A 163 -2.54 -14.38 17.12
C THR A 163 -2.80 -13.52 18.36
N LEU A 164 -1.99 -12.49 18.61
CA LEU A 164 -2.22 -11.55 19.72
C LEU A 164 -3.46 -10.66 19.49
N GLN A 165 -3.67 -10.18 18.27
CA GLN A 165 -4.82 -9.35 17.91
C GLN A 165 -6.12 -10.17 17.94
N HIS A 166 -6.14 -11.32 17.28
CA HIS A 166 -7.32 -12.16 17.11
C HIS A 166 -7.84 -12.71 18.45
N ASN A 167 -6.94 -13.05 19.39
CA ASN A 167 -7.33 -13.48 20.74
C ASN A 167 -7.66 -12.31 21.69
N GLY A 168 -7.69 -11.07 21.20
CA GLY A 168 -7.99 -9.88 22.02
C GLY A 168 -6.95 -9.62 23.11
N ALA A 169 -5.70 -10.05 22.90
CA ALA A 169 -4.59 -9.74 23.79
C ALA A 169 -3.94 -8.39 23.44
N MET A 170 -3.88 -8.07 22.15
CA MET A 170 -3.32 -6.83 21.61
C MET A 170 -4.41 -5.97 20.98
N GLU A 171 -4.61 -4.77 21.53
CA GLU A 171 -5.55 -3.78 20.99
C GLU A 171 -5.02 -3.17 19.68
N VAL A 172 -5.87 -3.15 18.64
CA VAL A 172 -5.53 -2.57 17.34
C VAL A 172 -5.65 -1.05 17.39
N VAL A 173 -4.50 -0.37 17.46
CA VAL A 173 -4.41 1.10 17.44
C VAL A 173 -4.55 1.62 16.01
N ASP A 174 -3.92 0.94 15.06
CA ASP A 174 -3.99 1.27 13.64
C ASP A 174 -3.96 -0.01 12.79
N CYS A 175 -5.10 -0.33 12.18
CA CYS A 175 -5.26 -1.50 11.31
C CYS A 175 -4.45 -1.44 10.00
N ASN A 176 -4.06 -0.24 9.56
CA ASN A 176 -3.23 -0.06 8.37
C ASN A 176 -1.74 -0.04 8.72
N ASN A 177 -1.39 0.04 10.01
CA ASN A 177 -0.02 0.09 10.49
C ASN A 177 0.20 -0.81 11.72
N GLN A 178 0.59 -2.04 11.41
CA GLN A 178 0.83 -3.10 12.38
C GLN A 178 2.02 -2.80 13.30
N VAL A 179 3.00 -2.05 12.81
CA VAL A 179 4.17 -1.65 13.60
C VAL A 179 3.74 -0.71 14.72
N LYS A 180 2.87 0.27 14.43
CA LYS A 180 2.32 1.18 15.44
C LYS A 180 1.52 0.44 16.51
N THR A 181 0.70 -0.52 16.10
CA THR A 181 -0.05 -1.40 17.00
C THR A 181 0.89 -2.23 17.89
N ALA A 182 1.91 -2.87 17.31
CA ALA A 182 2.89 -3.66 18.07
C ALA A 182 3.75 -2.79 19.01
N ALA A 183 4.13 -1.58 18.60
CA ALA A 183 4.91 -0.63 19.41
C ALA A 183 4.13 -0.09 20.63
N ASN A 184 2.80 -0.12 20.57
CA ASN A 184 1.94 0.21 21.70
C ASN A 184 1.79 -0.97 22.70
N PHE A 185 2.02 -2.20 22.24
CA PHE A 185 1.85 -3.40 23.06
C PHE A 185 3.15 -3.87 23.72
N PHE A 186 4.24 -3.96 22.97
CA PHE A 186 5.56 -4.35 23.47
C PHE A 186 6.33 -3.15 24.02
N ASN A 187 7.29 -3.42 24.92
CA ASN A 187 8.27 -2.41 25.32
C ASN A 187 9.41 -2.34 24.27
N SER A 188 10.51 -1.67 24.61
CA SER A 188 11.73 -1.62 23.81
C SER A 188 12.08 -3.02 23.29
N SER A 189 12.05 -3.18 21.98
CA SER A 189 12.16 -4.47 21.29
C SER A 189 13.10 -4.35 20.09
N CYS A 190 13.41 -5.47 19.43
CA CYS A 190 14.06 -5.45 18.13
C CYS A 190 13.19 -6.14 17.09
N ALA A 191 12.72 -5.36 16.11
CA ALA A 191 12.04 -5.79 14.91
C ALA A 191 12.67 -5.04 13.73
N ALA A 192 13.64 -5.68 13.09
CA ALA A 192 14.27 -5.11 11.90
C ALA A 192 13.21 -4.75 10.85
N TYR A 193 13.44 -3.65 10.12
CA TYR A 193 12.50 -3.01 9.20
C TYR A 193 11.30 -2.27 9.82
N SER A 194 11.22 -2.08 11.15
CA SER A 194 10.09 -1.34 11.74
C SER A 194 9.99 0.13 11.28
N LEU A 195 11.09 0.73 10.81
CA LEU A 195 11.16 2.15 10.45
C LEU A 195 11.30 2.42 8.94
N ILE A 196 11.34 1.39 8.08
CA ILE A 196 11.42 1.60 6.63
C ILE A 196 10.07 2.10 6.09
N ASP A 197 10.09 2.90 5.02
CA ASP A 197 8.88 3.51 4.42
C ASP A 197 7.75 2.51 4.14
N LYS A 198 8.09 1.26 3.76
CA LYS A 198 7.13 0.17 3.51
C LYS A 198 6.23 -0.12 4.73
N TYR A 199 6.78 0.00 5.94
CA TYR A 199 6.08 -0.27 7.20
C TYR A 199 5.88 1.00 8.05
N ASN A 200 6.39 2.14 7.60
CA ASN A 200 6.26 3.47 8.20
C ASN A 200 5.84 4.53 7.15
N PRO A 201 4.71 4.34 6.44
CA PRO A 201 4.38 5.17 5.27
C PRO A 201 4.05 6.64 5.59
N ILE A 202 3.68 6.94 6.84
CA ILE A 202 3.44 8.31 7.34
C ILE A 202 4.72 8.90 7.97
N GLY A 203 5.68 8.06 8.36
CA GLY A 203 6.90 8.51 9.05
C GLY A 203 6.71 8.72 10.56
N ASP A 204 5.58 8.31 11.15
CA ASP A 204 5.23 8.55 12.56
C ASP A 204 5.39 7.34 13.49
N ASN A 205 5.94 6.22 13.00
CA ASN A 205 6.25 5.06 13.85
C ASN A 205 7.25 5.42 14.95
N SER A 206 6.98 4.95 16.17
CA SER A 206 7.94 5.02 17.28
C SER A 206 9.14 4.10 17.04
N ASP A 207 10.30 4.53 17.50
CA ASP A 207 11.55 3.76 17.51
C ASP A 207 11.59 2.65 18.58
N LYS A 208 10.54 2.46 19.39
CA LYS A 208 10.46 1.41 20.42
C LYS A 208 10.80 0.01 19.92
N LEU A 209 10.30 -0.36 18.74
CA LEU A 209 10.59 -1.67 18.15
C LEU A 209 11.97 -1.77 17.52
N CYS A 210 12.73 -0.68 17.54
CA CYS A 210 14.10 -0.60 17.06
C CYS A 210 15.12 -0.47 18.19
N ALA A 211 14.65 -0.17 19.41
CA ALA A 211 15.48 0.24 20.53
C ALA A 211 16.49 -0.83 20.94
N LEU A 212 16.15 -2.13 20.86
CA LEU A 212 17.07 -3.21 21.22
C LEU A 212 17.99 -3.65 20.08
N CYS A 213 17.75 -3.22 18.84
CA CYS A 213 18.60 -3.59 17.71
C CYS A 213 20.01 -2.97 17.84
N THR A 214 21.06 -3.69 17.42
CA THR A 214 22.46 -3.39 17.79
C THR A 214 23.35 -2.93 16.64
N GLY A 215 22.79 -2.72 15.43
CA GLY A 215 23.55 -2.30 14.26
C GLY A 215 24.45 -1.08 14.55
N LYS A 216 25.76 -1.27 14.46
CA LYS A 216 26.80 -0.27 14.79
C LYS A 216 27.16 0.64 13.61
N ILE A 217 26.89 0.18 12.40
CA ILE A 217 27.10 0.92 11.16
C ILE A 217 26.00 1.97 10.99
N THR A 218 26.37 3.16 10.53
CA THR A 218 25.40 4.23 10.19
C THR A 218 24.41 3.72 9.14
N GLY A 219 23.11 3.72 9.47
CA GLY A 219 22.05 3.14 8.62
C GLY A 219 21.90 1.61 8.71
N GLY A 220 22.76 0.93 9.47
CA GLY A 220 22.70 -0.52 9.69
C GLY A 220 21.81 -0.96 10.86
N ARG A 221 21.51 -0.06 11.79
CA ARG A 221 20.55 -0.35 12.88
C ARG A 221 19.15 -0.56 12.30
N CYS A 222 18.43 -1.57 12.76
CA CYS A 222 17.07 -1.87 12.31
C CYS A 222 16.92 -2.25 10.83
N SER A 223 17.98 -2.65 10.15
CA SER A 223 17.93 -3.05 8.75
C SER A 223 18.37 -4.49 8.58
N ALA A 224 18.45 -4.97 7.32
CA ALA A 224 18.99 -6.29 7.00
C ALA A 224 20.44 -6.48 7.48
N ALA A 225 21.16 -5.39 7.72
CA ALA A 225 22.54 -5.41 8.19
C ALA A 225 22.65 -5.41 9.73
N ASP A 226 21.51 -5.37 10.45
CA ASP A 226 21.53 -5.43 11.91
C ASP A 226 21.91 -6.85 12.37
N PRO A 227 22.80 -7.02 13.36
CA PRO A 227 23.17 -8.34 13.87
C PRO A 227 21.99 -9.18 14.41
N TYR A 228 20.88 -8.53 14.77
CA TYR A 228 19.65 -9.19 15.22
C TYR A 228 18.63 -9.43 14.09
N TYR A 229 18.97 -9.14 12.83
CA TYR A 229 18.16 -9.49 11.67
C TYR A 229 18.17 -11.01 11.42
N GLY A 230 17.05 -11.53 10.93
CA GLY A 230 16.90 -12.97 10.64
C GLY A 230 16.55 -13.80 11.87
N TYR A 231 16.21 -15.08 11.65
CA TYR A 231 15.82 -15.98 12.74
C TYR A 231 16.99 -16.29 13.69
N ASP A 232 18.20 -16.39 13.17
CA ASP A 232 19.43 -16.50 13.97
C ASP A 232 19.67 -15.23 14.77
N GLY A 233 19.53 -14.05 14.16
CA GLY A 233 19.67 -12.76 14.84
C GLY A 233 18.63 -12.53 15.94
N ALA A 234 17.38 -12.91 15.73
CA ALA A 234 16.35 -12.85 16.76
C ALA A 234 16.64 -13.78 17.95
N PHE A 235 17.25 -14.95 17.71
CA PHE A 235 17.73 -15.81 18.78
C PHE A 235 18.92 -15.18 19.53
N ARG A 236 19.88 -14.55 18.84
CA ARG A 236 20.95 -13.76 19.50
C ARG A 236 20.38 -12.65 20.38
N CYS A 237 19.39 -11.91 19.85
CA CYS A 237 18.67 -10.89 20.60
C CYS A 237 18.05 -11.45 21.90
N LEU A 238 17.45 -12.64 21.87
CA LEU A 238 16.92 -13.31 23.08
C LEU A 238 18.02 -13.55 24.11
N LEU A 239 19.19 -14.02 23.67
CA LEU A 239 20.31 -14.30 24.56
C LEU A 239 20.82 -13.03 25.23
N ASP A 240 20.92 -11.94 24.49
CA ASP A 240 21.59 -10.72 24.94
C ASP A 240 20.65 -9.80 25.74
N VAL A 241 19.50 -9.42 25.19
CA VAL A 241 18.67 -8.31 25.73
C VAL A 241 17.17 -8.58 25.74
N GLY A 242 16.67 -9.53 24.95
CA GLY A 242 15.26 -9.87 24.85
C GLY A 242 14.76 -10.77 25.97
N GLU A 243 13.45 -10.79 26.15
CA GLU A 243 12.75 -11.69 27.08
C GLU A 243 12.01 -12.82 26.34
N VAL A 244 11.55 -12.55 25.13
CA VAL A 244 10.87 -13.51 24.24
C VAL A 244 11.34 -13.32 22.81
N ALA A 245 11.53 -14.41 22.07
CA ALA A 245 11.79 -14.36 20.63
C ALA A 245 10.78 -15.19 19.83
N PHE A 246 10.34 -14.66 18.70
CA PHE A 246 9.44 -15.35 17.79
C PHE A 246 10.23 -15.97 16.64
N LEU A 247 10.31 -17.30 16.63
CA LEU A 247 11.25 -18.07 15.81
C LEU A 247 10.55 -19.19 15.03
N ARG A 248 11.31 -19.86 14.17
CA ARG A 248 10.93 -21.17 13.62
C ARG A 248 11.22 -22.23 14.68
N HIS A 249 10.43 -23.31 14.70
CA HIS A 249 10.65 -24.40 15.66
C HIS A 249 12.05 -25.05 15.58
N SER A 250 12.71 -25.01 14.42
CA SER A 250 14.05 -25.58 14.21
C SER A 250 15.19 -24.66 14.67
N THR A 251 14.96 -23.36 14.79
CA THR A 251 16.01 -22.35 15.00
C THR A 251 16.86 -22.61 16.24
N VAL A 252 16.25 -22.99 17.37
CA VAL A 252 17.01 -23.27 18.60
C VAL A 252 17.98 -24.44 18.38
N SER A 253 17.49 -25.54 17.80
CA SER A 253 18.30 -26.72 17.52
C SER A 253 19.45 -26.43 16.54
N GLU A 254 19.20 -25.63 15.51
CA GLU A 254 20.23 -25.18 14.55
C GLU A 254 21.29 -24.31 15.23
N MET A 255 20.86 -23.32 16.02
CA MET A 255 21.77 -22.40 16.70
C MET A 255 22.69 -23.11 17.69
N LEU A 256 22.18 -24.10 18.42
CA LEU A 256 22.97 -24.89 19.38
C LEU A 256 24.03 -25.79 18.71
N GLN A 257 23.93 -26.06 17.41
CA GLN A 257 24.96 -26.80 16.65
C GLN A 257 26.10 -25.90 16.16
N THR A 258 25.93 -24.57 16.23
CA THR A 258 26.98 -23.62 15.88
C THR A 258 28.11 -23.62 16.92
N VAL A 259 29.33 -23.28 16.50
CA VAL A 259 30.51 -23.29 17.39
C VAL A 259 30.34 -22.30 18.55
N GLU A 260 29.64 -21.19 18.29
CA GLU A 260 29.40 -20.11 19.25
C GLU A 260 28.53 -20.57 20.43
N TYR A 261 27.47 -21.34 20.17
CA TYR A 261 26.47 -21.71 21.18
C TYR A 261 26.48 -23.19 21.57
N LYS A 262 27.46 -23.98 21.11
CA LYS A 262 27.60 -25.42 21.40
C LYS A 262 27.61 -25.78 22.90
N LYS A 263 27.91 -24.81 23.77
CA LYS A 263 27.93 -24.99 25.23
C LYS A 263 26.56 -24.86 25.89
N LEU A 264 25.56 -24.33 25.19
CA LEU A 264 24.19 -24.17 25.72
C LEU A 264 23.39 -25.46 25.51
N SER A 265 22.58 -25.84 26.50
CA SER A 265 21.68 -27.00 26.41
C SER A 265 20.33 -26.57 25.84
N PRO A 266 19.66 -27.39 25.00
CA PRO A 266 18.26 -27.18 24.62
C PRO A 266 17.33 -26.97 25.83
N ASP A 267 17.63 -27.61 26.96
CA ASP A 267 16.85 -27.50 28.20
C ASP A 267 16.92 -26.12 28.87
N SER A 268 17.81 -25.23 28.42
CA SER A 268 17.86 -23.85 28.90
C SER A 268 16.78 -22.96 28.28
N PHE A 269 16.00 -23.48 27.34
CA PHE A 269 14.91 -22.81 26.66
C PHE A 269 13.60 -23.56 26.79
N GLU A 270 12.50 -22.83 26.73
CA GLU A 270 11.14 -23.36 26.73
C GLU A 270 10.31 -22.65 25.65
N LEU A 271 9.27 -23.32 25.15
CA LEU A 271 8.29 -22.70 24.28
C LEU A 271 7.17 -22.10 25.12
N LEU A 272 6.75 -20.88 24.79
CA LEU A 272 5.55 -20.26 25.32
C LEU A 272 4.39 -20.52 24.37
N CYS A 273 3.39 -21.26 24.84
CA CYS A 273 2.23 -21.64 24.05
C CYS A 273 1.19 -20.51 24.00
N PRO A 274 0.32 -20.47 22.96
CA PRO A 274 -0.75 -19.48 22.89
C PRO A 274 -1.75 -19.54 24.06
N ASP A 275 -1.87 -20.69 24.72
CA ASP A 275 -2.70 -20.89 25.92
C ASP A 275 -1.95 -20.60 27.23
N GLY A 276 -0.73 -20.06 27.16
CA GLY A 276 0.09 -19.68 28.30
C GLY A 276 0.88 -20.81 28.94
N ARG A 277 0.71 -22.07 28.49
CA ARG A 277 1.55 -23.20 28.93
C ARG A 277 2.99 -23.03 28.47
N ARG A 278 3.88 -23.76 29.14
CA ARG A 278 5.29 -23.89 28.77
C ARG A 278 5.64 -25.34 28.55
N VAL A 279 6.34 -25.61 27.47
CA VAL A 279 6.79 -26.96 27.12
C VAL A 279 8.25 -26.94 26.66
N ALA A 280 8.86 -28.13 26.61
CA ALA A 280 10.19 -28.27 26.05
C ALA A 280 10.22 -27.91 24.56
N VAL A 281 11.37 -27.44 24.07
CA VAL A 281 11.56 -27.02 22.66
C VAL A 281 11.19 -28.12 21.65
N GLY A 282 11.36 -29.40 22.01
CA GLY A 282 10.99 -30.53 21.17
C GLY A 282 9.48 -30.75 21.00
N GLU A 283 8.64 -30.16 21.86
CA GLU A 283 7.19 -30.35 21.87
C GLU A 283 6.42 -29.30 21.02
N TYR A 284 7.11 -28.69 20.06
CA TYR A 284 6.56 -27.63 19.19
C TYR A 284 5.24 -28.00 18.48
N ARG A 285 4.98 -29.29 18.22
CA ARG A 285 3.72 -29.75 17.60
C ARG A 285 2.50 -29.53 18.51
N GLN A 286 2.70 -29.56 19.83
CA GLN A 286 1.66 -29.33 20.83
C GLN A 286 1.62 -27.86 21.30
N CYS A 287 2.66 -27.10 20.95
CA CYS A 287 2.89 -25.73 21.38
C CYS A 287 3.47 -24.90 20.23
N SER A 288 2.59 -24.50 19.32
CA SER A 288 2.93 -23.61 18.21
C SER A 288 1.88 -22.52 18.07
N TRP A 289 2.30 -21.40 17.48
CA TRP A 289 1.46 -20.23 17.24
C TRP A 289 0.76 -20.28 15.89
N GLY A 290 1.27 -21.09 14.97
CA GLY A 290 0.70 -21.32 13.64
C GLY A 290 1.62 -22.15 12.76
N GLN A 291 1.03 -22.74 11.73
CA GLN A 291 1.73 -23.50 10.70
C GLN A 291 2.01 -22.60 9.48
N VAL A 292 3.23 -22.69 8.97
CA VAL A 292 3.77 -21.78 7.96
C VAL A 292 4.42 -22.60 6.84
N PRO A 293 4.15 -22.32 5.56
CA PRO A 293 4.84 -22.99 4.46
C PRO A 293 6.33 -22.65 4.49
N SER A 294 7.17 -23.64 4.15
CA SER A 294 8.60 -23.44 3.95
C SER A 294 8.90 -22.48 2.81
N ASP A 295 10.09 -21.88 2.85
CA ASP A 295 10.56 -20.89 1.89
C ASP A 295 10.44 -21.39 0.44
N ALA A 296 10.22 -20.47 -0.50
CA ALA A 296 9.96 -20.81 -1.90
C ALA A 296 10.88 -20.07 -2.86
N VAL A 297 11.25 -20.78 -3.92
CA VAL A 297 11.92 -20.19 -5.09
C VAL A 297 10.88 -19.52 -5.95
N VAL A 298 11.06 -18.22 -6.20
CA VAL A 298 10.15 -17.41 -7.01
C VAL A 298 10.81 -16.94 -8.30
N THR A 299 9.99 -16.64 -9.31
CA THR A 299 10.40 -16.02 -10.58
C THR A 299 9.31 -15.07 -11.11
N SER A 300 9.61 -14.29 -12.15
CA SER A 300 8.62 -13.39 -12.76
C SER A 300 7.49 -14.16 -13.46
N SER A 301 6.23 -13.74 -13.27
CA SER A 301 5.09 -14.32 -14.01
C SER A 301 5.14 -14.08 -15.50
N ALA A 302 5.96 -13.12 -15.96
CA ALA A 302 6.17 -12.85 -17.39
C ALA A 302 6.99 -13.97 -18.08
N ARG A 303 7.68 -14.82 -17.31
CA ARG A 303 8.48 -15.93 -17.86
C ARG A 303 7.59 -17.05 -18.41
N SER A 304 8.01 -17.60 -19.53
CA SER A 304 7.27 -18.68 -20.19
C SER A 304 7.16 -19.92 -19.30
N TYR A 305 6.12 -20.72 -19.50
CA TYR A 305 6.00 -22.02 -18.83
C TYR A 305 7.25 -22.89 -19.04
N HIS A 306 7.79 -22.90 -20.27
CA HIS A 306 8.98 -23.67 -20.61
C HIS A 306 10.17 -23.24 -19.74
N ASP A 307 10.43 -21.94 -19.61
CA ASP A 307 11.53 -21.42 -18.78
C ASP A 307 11.37 -21.79 -17.32
N ARG A 308 10.14 -21.64 -16.77
CA ARG A 308 9.82 -22.02 -15.39
C ARG A 308 10.10 -23.50 -15.15
N LYS A 309 9.72 -24.37 -16.09
CA LYS A 309 9.98 -25.82 -16.04
C LYS A 309 11.47 -26.13 -16.15
N GLN A 310 12.21 -25.43 -17.01
CA GLN A 310 13.68 -25.57 -17.10
C GLN A 310 14.36 -25.18 -15.79
N TYR A 311 13.92 -24.10 -15.13
CA TYR A 311 14.43 -23.71 -13.82
C TYR A 311 14.15 -24.79 -12.76
N GLN A 312 12.96 -25.38 -12.76
CA GLN A 312 12.62 -26.49 -11.86
C GLN A 312 13.49 -27.72 -12.10
N MET A 313 13.73 -28.11 -13.36
CA MET A 313 14.59 -29.23 -13.73
C MET A 313 16.03 -28.99 -13.28
N PHE A 314 16.57 -27.81 -13.58
CA PHE A 314 17.91 -27.39 -13.18
C PHE A 314 18.09 -27.45 -11.66
N LEU A 315 17.19 -26.82 -10.89
CA LEU A 315 17.29 -26.79 -9.43
C LEU A 315 17.08 -28.17 -8.79
N LYS A 316 16.19 -28.99 -9.34
CA LYS A 316 16.06 -30.40 -8.92
C LYS A 316 17.39 -31.12 -9.10
N ARG A 317 18.05 -30.96 -10.24
CA ARG A 317 19.35 -31.58 -10.50
C ARG A 317 20.46 -31.07 -9.59
N VAL A 318 20.49 -29.75 -9.31
CA VAL A 318 21.37 -29.15 -8.29
C VAL A 318 21.18 -29.84 -6.94
N THR A 319 19.94 -30.05 -6.50
CA THR A 319 19.69 -30.73 -5.22
C THR A 319 20.07 -32.20 -5.25
N GLU A 320 19.91 -32.92 -6.36
CA GLU A 320 20.31 -34.33 -6.47
C GLU A 320 21.83 -34.52 -6.33
N LEU A 321 22.62 -33.62 -6.93
CA LEU A 321 24.09 -33.71 -6.96
C LEU A 321 24.74 -33.18 -5.66
N TYR A 322 24.20 -32.08 -5.12
CA TYR A 322 24.83 -31.33 -4.04
C TYR A 322 24.11 -31.41 -2.69
N SER A 323 22.99 -32.14 -2.58
CA SER A 323 22.42 -32.51 -1.28
C SER A 323 23.08 -33.78 -0.76
N ASP A 324 23.20 -33.88 0.57
CA ASP A 324 23.60 -35.13 1.23
C ASP A 324 22.38 -36.01 1.59
N ALA A 325 21.16 -35.51 1.38
CA ALA A 325 19.91 -36.18 1.77
C ALA A 325 19.38 -37.21 0.74
N THR A 326 19.93 -37.26 -0.47
CA THR A 326 19.50 -38.18 -1.55
C THR A 326 20.14 -39.56 -1.51
N ARG A 327 20.95 -39.88 -0.49
CA ARG A 327 21.36 -41.27 -0.20
C ARG A 327 20.43 -41.87 0.84
N GLU A 328 19.28 -42.35 0.38
CA GLU A 328 18.51 -43.35 1.13
C GLU A 328 19.34 -44.63 1.30
N ASP A 329 19.19 -45.19 2.50
CA ASP A 329 19.64 -46.46 3.08
C ASP A 329 20.02 -47.60 2.08
N PRO A 330 21.20 -48.25 2.22
CA PRO A 330 21.58 -49.41 1.38
C PRO A 330 20.69 -50.66 1.52
N ASN A 331 19.69 -50.67 2.40
CA ASN A 331 18.96 -51.90 2.77
C ASN A 331 17.53 -52.04 2.20
N GLN A 332 17.17 -51.33 1.13
CA GLN A 332 15.97 -51.66 0.34
C GLN A 332 16.28 -51.82 -1.15
N GLN A 333 17.04 -52.86 -1.49
CA GLN A 333 16.91 -53.48 -2.81
C GLN A 333 15.79 -54.52 -2.76
N GLN A 334 14.55 -54.09 -3.07
CA GLN A 334 13.60 -55.00 -3.69
C GLN A 334 13.65 -54.78 -5.21
N PRO A 335 13.96 -55.81 -6.01
CA PRO A 335 14.09 -55.65 -7.45
C PRO A 335 12.71 -55.54 -8.10
N ILE A 336 12.39 -54.40 -8.69
CA ILE A 336 11.33 -54.31 -9.69
C ILE A 336 11.86 -54.97 -10.95
N GLY A 337 11.40 -56.20 -11.19
CA GLY A 337 11.63 -56.92 -12.44
C GLY A 337 10.99 -56.17 -13.61
N ILE A 338 11.80 -55.83 -14.60
CA ILE A 338 11.32 -55.58 -15.97
C ILE A 338 11.24 -56.95 -16.64
N GLY A 339 10.03 -57.47 -16.75
CA GLY A 339 9.75 -58.67 -17.53
C GLY A 339 9.92 -58.38 -19.02
N TYR A 340 11.07 -58.77 -19.58
CA TYR A 340 11.17 -59.13 -20.98
C TYR A 340 11.23 -60.66 -21.06
N ASN A 341 10.13 -61.27 -21.48
CA ASN A 341 10.14 -62.65 -21.96
C ASN A 341 11.04 -62.70 -23.21
N ASN A 342 12.15 -63.44 -23.14
CA ASN A 342 12.63 -64.21 -24.26
C ASN A 342 13.48 -65.37 -23.76
N TYR A 343 13.15 -66.53 -24.33
CA TYR A 343 13.73 -67.85 -24.15
C TYR A 343 15.27 -67.86 -24.08
N GLU A 344 15.80 -68.54 -23.06
CA GLU A 344 17.10 -69.22 -23.10
C GLU A 344 16.95 -70.55 -23.89
N PRO A 345 18.02 -71.20 -24.43
CA PRO A 345 19.14 -71.61 -23.58
C PRO A 345 20.55 -71.67 -24.20
N SER A 346 21.50 -71.72 -23.27
CA SER A 346 22.66 -72.64 -23.19
C SER A 346 24.06 -72.23 -23.65
N ASN A 347 25.00 -72.68 -22.79
CA ASN A 347 26.46 -72.79 -22.86
C ASN A 347 27.26 -71.49 -22.64
N GLY A 348 28.26 -71.44 -21.74
CA GLY A 348 28.91 -72.44 -20.91
C GLY A 348 30.39 -72.08 -20.77
N ASN A 349 30.99 -72.37 -19.60
CA ASN A 349 32.43 -72.58 -19.37
C ASN A 349 33.40 -71.41 -19.66
N ASN A 350 34.58 -71.24 -19.06
CA ASN A 350 35.24 -71.70 -17.83
C ASN A 350 36.63 -70.99 -17.83
N TYR A 351 37.19 -70.79 -16.64
CA TYR A 351 38.64 -70.81 -16.31
C TYR A 351 39.67 -69.73 -16.75
N ASN A 352 40.33 -69.22 -15.69
CA ASN A 352 41.79 -69.13 -15.42
C ASN A 352 42.70 -68.07 -16.08
N ASN A 353 43.21 -67.15 -15.23
CA ASN A 353 44.62 -66.91 -14.81
C ASN A 353 45.77 -66.95 -15.86
N PRO A 354 46.98 -66.35 -15.59
CA PRO A 354 47.34 -65.04 -15.01
C PRO A 354 48.52 -64.30 -15.75
N ILE A 355 48.74 -63.00 -15.45
CA ILE A 355 49.96 -62.12 -15.40
C ILE A 355 51.31 -62.66 -15.99
N PRO A 356 52.20 -61.90 -16.73
CA PRO A 356 52.95 -60.69 -16.26
C PRO A 356 53.47 -59.59 -17.24
N TYR A 357 53.66 -58.38 -16.66
CA TYR A 357 54.71 -57.32 -16.77
C TYR A 357 55.32 -56.76 -18.10
N GLY A 358 55.47 -55.41 -18.12
CA GLY A 358 56.55 -54.62 -18.77
C GLY A 358 56.07 -53.26 -19.35
N GLY A 359 56.29 -52.09 -18.71
CA GLY A 359 57.35 -51.08 -19.00
C GLY A 359 57.05 -50.23 -20.26
N GLY A 360 56.93 -48.90 -20.33
CA GLY A 360 57.51 -47.72 -19.65
C GLY A 360 58.03 -46.78 -20.78
N TYR A 361 57.89 -45.43 -20.69
CA TYR A 361 58.83 -44.40 -21.24
C TYR A 361 58.27 -42.97 -21.08
N ASN A 362 59.16 -42.02 -20.78
CA ASN A 362 58.89 -40.62 -20.45
C ASN A 362 59.99 -39.70 -21.04
N ASN A 363 59.64 -38.43 -21.27
CA ASN A 363 60.43 -37.18 -21.25
C ASN A 363 61.44 -36.78 -22.36
N GLN A 364 61.36 -35.50 -22.76
CA GLN A 364 62.35 -34.37 -22.57
C GLN A 364 61.90 -33.17 -23.46
N TYR A 365 61.62 -31.94 -22.97
CA TYR A 365 62.39 -30.81 -22.40
C TYR A 365 63.23 -29.93 -23.36
N GLU A 366 63.13 -28.59 -23.13
CA GLU A 366 64.02 -27.43 -23.46
C GLU A 366 63.41 -26.33 -24.36
N SER A 367 63.74 -25.02 -24.31
CA SER A 367 64.15 -24.04 -23.27
C SER A 367 64.29 -22.62 -23.93
N ASN A 368 64.12 -21.55 -23.13
CA ASN A 368 64.78 -20.20 -23.20
C ASN A 368 64.31 -19.00 -24.14
N PRO A 369 64.67 -17.71 -23.83
CA PRO A 369 63.78 -16.52 -23.74
C PRO A 369 64.38 -15.16 -24.28
N TYR A 370 63.89 -13.98 -23.80
CA TYR A 370 64.28 -12.54 -23.99
C TYR A 370 63.52 -11.73 -25.09
N GLY A 371 63.12 -10.43 -24.98
CA GLY A 371 63.17 -9.36 -23.95
C GLY A 371 62.76 -7.95 -24.51
N ARG A 372 62.44 -6.97 -23.61
CA ARG A 372 62.53 -5.45 -23.68
C ARG A 372 61.82 -4.65 -24.82
N ASN A 373 61.37 -3.38 -24.75
CA ASN A 373 61.27 -2.22 -23.80
C ASN A 373 60.43 -1.08 -24.47
N GLY A 374 59.82 -0.13 -23.73
CA GLY A 374 59.48 1.23 -24.27
C GLY A 374 58.28 2.03 -23.70
N ASN A 375 58.57 3.01 -22.83
CA ASN A 375 57.78 4.14 -22.27
C ASN A 375 57.06 5.05 -23.32
N GLN A 376 56.12 5.99 -23.10
CA GLN A 376 55.29 6.65 -22.04
C GLN A 376 54.31 7.58 -22.84
N ASN A 377 53.05 7.90 -22.53
CA ASN A 377 52.50 8.83 -21.51
C ASN A 377 51.00 9.17 -21.87
N PRO A 378 50.18 9.94 -21.10
CA PRO A 378 49.11 9.37 -20.27
C PRO A 378 47.72 10.08 -20.40
N PHE A 379 46.62 9.36 -20.68
CA PHE A 379 45.23 9.80 -20.39
C PHE A 379 44.22 8.63 -20.55
N SER A 380 44.16 7.71 -19.58
CA SER A 380 42.98 6.85 -19.32
C SER A 380 43.16 6.05 -18.01
N ARG A 381 42.37 6.39 -16.98
CA ARG A 381 42.12 5.61 -15.75
C ARG A 381 40.69 5.99 -15.38
N PHE A 382 39.68 5.13 -15.34
CA PHE A 382 39.61 3.82 -14.72
C PHE A 382 38.59 2.96 -15.49
N ASP A 383 39.05 2.02 -16.28
CA ASP A 383 38.32 0.80 -16.63
C ASP A 383 39.36 -0.25 -17.01
N GLU A 384 39.10 -1.51 -16.71
CA GLU A 384 40.03 -2.66 -16.75
C GLU A 384 41.04 -2.77 -15.59
N ASN A 385 40.56 -3.30 -14.46
CA ASN A 385 41.37 -4.18 -13.61
C ASN A 385 40.42 -5.01 -12.73
N TYR A 386 39.85 -6.09 -13.29
CA TYR A 386 39.35 -7.24 -12.51
C TYR A 386 39.28 -8.50 -13.41
N ARG A 387 40.35 -8.73 -14.18
CA ARG A 387 40.63 -10.03 -14.80
C ARG A 387 42.11 -10.34 -14.61
N ASN A 388 42.37 -11.15 -13.59
CA ASN A 388 43.62 -11.81 -13.20
C ASN A 388 44.11 -11.42 -11.81
N GLU A 389 43.31 -11.77 -10.80
CA GLU A 389 43.89 -12.29 -9.56
C GLU A 389 43.32 -13.68 -9.34
N ARG A 390 44.06 -14.67 -9.86
CA ARG A 390 44.04 -16.03 -9.32
C ARG A 390 44.36 -15.89 -7.84
N LEU A 391 43.32 -15.95 -7.00
CA LEU A 391 43.50 -16.02 -5.56
C LEU A 391 44.11 -17.37 -5.24
N ASP A 392 45.37 -17.26 -4.87
CA ASP A 392 46.27 -18.29 -4.40
C ASP A 392 45.60 -19.14 -3.32
N SER A 393 45.57 -20.45 -3.57
CA SER A 393 45.13 -21.47 -2.63
C SER A 393 46.14 -21.56 -1.49
N SER A 394 45.98 -20.74 -0.46
CA SER A 394 46.76 -20.82 0.77
C SER A 394 45.93 -20.43 1.99
N PHE A 395 45.11 -21.35 2.49
CA PHE A 395 44.73 -21.39 3.90
C PHE A 395 44.77 -22.83 4.39
N SER A 396 45.96 -23.26 4.80
CA SER A 396 46.17 -24.48 5.57
C SER A 396 45.94 -24.21 7.06
N THR A 397 44.99 -24.90 7.67
CA THR A 397 45.06 -25.22 9.09
C THR A 397 44.95 -26.73 9.28
N GLU A 398 45.97 -27.25 9.95
CA GLU A 398 46.18 -28.62 10.47
C GLU A 398 46.46 -29.73 9.45
N ARG A 399 47.76 -29.90 9.16
CA ARG A 399 48.35 -31.18 8.72
C ARG A 399 48.17 -32.20 9.84
N ASN A 400 47.34 -33.21 9.63
CA ASN A 400 47.53 -34.53 10.23
C ASN A 400 47.67 -35.57 9.13
N GLN A 401 48.86 -36.19 9.15
CA GLN A 401 49.29 -37.47 8.60
C GLN A 401 49.02 -37.78 7.11
N LEU A 402 50.14 -38.03 6.44
CA LEU A 402 50.28 -38.50 5.06
C LEU A 402 49.59 -39.87 4.89
N ASP A 403 48.57 -39.92 4.03
CA ASP A 403 48.21 -41.15 3.32
C ASP A 403 48.71 -41.06 1.87
N VAL A 404 49.57 -42.02 1.52
CA VAL A 404 50.20 -42.19 0.22
C VAL A 404 49.18 -42.87 -0.71
N ASN A 405 48.30 -42.07 -1.30
CA ASN A 405 47.64 -42.34 -2.59
C ASN A 405 46.97 -41.04 -3.05
N GLY A 406 47.59 -40.37 -4.02
CA GLY A 406 47.28 -39.01 -4.43
C GLY A 406 45.96 -38.83 -5.19
N SER A 407 44.84 -38.87 -4.48
CA SER A 407 43.66 -38.08 -4.83
C SER A 407 43.50 -37.00 -3.76
N ILE A 408 43.71 -35.73 -4.14
CA ILE A 408 43.22 -34.63 -3.31
C ILE A 408 41.70 -34.82 -3.28
N PRO A 409 41.06 -35.06 -2.11
CA PRO A 409 39.61 -35.19 -2.07
C PRO A 409 39.04 -33.85 -2.53
N ILE A 410 38.47 -33.85 -3.74
CA ILE A 410 37.81 -32.68 -4.30
C ILE A 410 36.66 -32.35 -3.36
N GLU A 411 36.72 -31.18 -2.76
CA GLU A 411 35.73 -30.79 -1.77
C GLU A 411 34.36 -30.69 -2.43
N LYS A 412 33.43 -31.54 -1.96
CA LYS A 412 32.06 -31.61 -2.48
C LYS A 412 31.30 -30.35 -2.04
N PHE A 413 30.69 -29.65 -2.99
CA PHE A 413 29.81 -28.53 -2.69
C PHE A 413 28.51 -29.06 -2.06
N ARG A 414 28.06 -28.43 -0.97
CA ARG A 414 26.84 -28.79 -0.23
C ARG A 414 25.84 -27.65 -0.31
N ILE A 415 24.72 -27.87 -0.99
CA ILE A 415 23.76 -26.81 -1.31
C ILE A 415 23.06 -26.23 -0.07
N PHE A 416 22.72 -27.08 0.90
CA PHE A 416 22.04 -26.68 2.13
C PHE A 416 23.01 -26.28 3.26
N GLU A 417 24.32 -26.48 3.14
CA GLU A 417 25.25 -26.07 4.23
C GLU A 417 25.67 -24.61 4.09
N SER A 418 25.54 -23.80 5.15
CA SER A 418 25.96 -22.38 5.14
C SER A 418 27.15 -22.07 6.06
N LYS A 419 27.48 -22.97 6.99
CA LYS A 419 28.50 -22.77 8.04
C LYS A 419 29.87 -22.29 7.55
N ARG A 420 30.29 -22.72 6.35
CA ARG A 420 31.57 -22.33 5.73
C ARG A 420 31.67 -20.82 5.45
N TYR A 421 30.54 -20.17 5.22
CA TYR A 421 30.47 -18.76 4.82
C TYR A 421 30.22 -17.82 6.00
N GLN A 422 30.41 -18.30 7.24
CA GLN A 422 30.15 -17.54 8.48
C GLN A 422 28.72 -16.99 8.56
N GLY A 423 27.75 -17.70 7.97
CA GLY A 423 26.33 -17.38 7.99
C GLY A 423 25.45 -18.63 8.07
N SER A 424 24.15 -18.42 8.16
CA SER A 424 23.11 -19.46 8.22
C SER A 424 22.04 -19.20 7.16
N ASN A 425 21.44 -20.26 6.61
CA ASN A 425 20.31 -20.18 5.69
C ASN A 425 20.60 -19.36 4.41
N LEU A 426 21.81 -19.52 3.85
CA LEU A 426 22.25 -18.84 2.63
C LEU A 426 21.76 -19.59 1.38
N LEU A 427 21.10 -18.91 0.44
CA LEU A 427 20.36 -19.45 -0.72
C LEU A 427 19.11 -20.23 -0.34
N PHE A 428 19.28 -21.23 0.51
CA PHE A 428 18.24 -22.11 1.04
C PHE A 428 18.43 -22.28 2.55
N GLN A 429 17.40 -22.75 3.25
CA GLN A 429 17.53 -23.07 4.67
C GLN A 429 18.48 -24.24 4.90
N ASP A 430 19.24 -24.20 6.00
CA ASP A 430 20.18 -25.25 6.36
C ASP A 430 19.47 -26.55 6.77
N ALA A 431 18.22 -26.43 7.26
CA ALA A 431 17.36 -27.56 7.57
C ALA A 431 16.79 -28.28 6.33
N SER A 432 16.88 -27.66 5.15
CA SER A 432 16.29 -28.20 3.93
C SER A 432 17.01 -29.45 3.45
N LYS A 433 16.23 -30.38 2.90
CA LYS A 433 16.68 -31.68 2.39
C LYS A 433 16.45 -31.81 0.89
N GLY A 434 15.59 -30.99 0.30
CA GLY A 434 15.34 -30.96 -1.13
C GLY A 434 14.39 -29.82 -1.54
N LEU A 435 13.93 -29.87 -2.79
CA LEU A 435 12.95 -28.92 -3.34
C LEU A 435 11.77 -29.68 -3.95
N LEU A 436 10.56 -29.16 -3.74
CA LEU A 436 9.32 -29.64 -4.33
C LEU A 436 8.88 -28.67 -5.43
N ALA A 437 8.72 -29.15 -6.66
CA ALA A 437 8.25 -28.33 -7.79
C ALA A 437 6.73 -28.19 -7.81
N PHE A 438 6.23 -26.98 -8.08
CA PHE A 438 4.79 -26.75 -8.26
C PHE A 438 4.36 -27.00 -9.72
N PRO A 439 3.24 -27.74 -9.93
CA PRO A 439 2.55 -27.75 -11.22
C PRO A 439 2.19 -26.33 -11.66
N GLU A 440 2.11 -26.08 -12.97
CA GLU A 440 1.85 -24.73 -13.51
C GLU A 440 0.61 -24.07 -12.90
N ASP A 441 -0.50 -24.82 -12.81
CA ASP A 441 -1.76 -24.34 -12.27
C ASP A 441 -1.65 -23.90 -10.80
N ASP A 442 -0.63 -24.40 -10.09
CA ASP A 442 -0.41 -24.14 -8.67
C ASP A 442 0.60 -23.01 -8.41
N GLN A 443 1.22 -22.46 -9.46
CA GLN A 443 2.21 -21.37 -9.36
C GLN A 443 1.54 -20.01 -9.13
N SER A 444 0.93 -19.85 -7.95
CA SER A 444 0.44 -18.58 -7.47
C SER A 444 0.72 -18.44 -5.98
N PHE A 445 1.00 -17.22 -5.52
CA PHE A 445 1.23 -16.98 -4.09
C PHE A 445 0.04 -17.42 -3.22
N LYS A 446 -1.20 -17.34 -3.75
CA LYS A 446 -2.42 -17.78 -3.04
C LYS A 446 -2.43 -19.28 -2.80
N LYS A 447 -2.14 -20.08 -3.85
CA LYS A 447 -2.10 -21.54 -3.73
C LYS A 447 -0.91 -22.02 -2.90
N TYR A 448 0.23 -21.34 -2.99
CA TYR A 448 1.40 -21.60 -2.15
C TYR A 448 1.13 -21.35 -0.66
N LEU A 449 0.52 -20.20 -0.31
CA LEU A 449 0.24 -19.85 1.09
C LEU A 449 -0.88 -20.69 1.71
N GLN A 450 -1.77 -21.25 0.89
CA GLN A 450 -2.89 -22.07 1.34
C GLN A 450 -3.70 -21.36 2.45
N LYS A 451 -3.82 -21.95 3.64
CA LYS A 451 -4.52 -21.38 4.80
C LYS A 451 -3.72 -20.27 5.48
N SER A 452 -2.39 -20.24 5.34
CA SER A 452 -1.56 -19.22 5.99
C SER A 452 -1.78 -17.82 5.42
N ILE A 453 -2.49 -17.68 4.28
CA ILE A 453 -2.93 -16.39 3.76
C ILE A 453 -3.91 -15.68 4.70
N ASP A 454 -4.65 -16.43 5.52
CA ASP A 454 -5.60 -15.88 6.49
C ASP A 454 -4.87 -15.07 7.57
N TYR A 455 -3.65 -15.47 7.96
CA TYR A 455 -2.81 -14.66 8.85
C TYR A 455 -2.43 -13.31 8.22
N VAL A 456 -2.12 -13.30 6.92
CA VAL A 456 -1.66 -12.11 6.20
C VAL A 456 -2.79 -11.08 6.02
N TYR A 457 -4.02 -11.54 5.80
CA TYR A 457 -5.19 -10.65 5.75
C TYR A 457 -5.72 -10.33 7.14
N GLY A 458 -5.74 -11.31 8.04
CA GLY A 458 -6.27 -11.22 9.39
C GLY A 458 -5.52 -10.21 10.27
N ILE A 459 -4.21 -10.05 10.06
CA ILE A 459 -3.44 -9.02 10.78
C ILE A 459 -4.00 -7.60 10.52
N ARG A 460 -4.62 -7.37 9.35
CA ARG A 460 -5.26 -6.09 8.98
C ARG A 460 -6.72 -6.01 9.39
N GLU A 461 -7.22 -6.92 10.22
CA GLU A 461 -8.56 -6.79 10.79
C GLU A 461 -8.67 -5.48 11.57
N CYS A 462 -9.78 -4.79 11.38
CA CYS A 462 -10.04 -3.49 11.98
C CYS A 462 -11.24 -3.61 12.91
N PRO A 463 -11.21 -2.99 14.12
CA PRO A 463 -12.38 -2.86 14.98
C PRO A 463 -13.56 -2.19 14.26
N VAL A 464 -13.27 -1.34 13.29
CA VAL A 464 -14.24 -0.63 12.46
C VAL A 464 -14.26 -1.32 11.10
N PRO A 465 -15.33 -2.03 10.72
CA PRO A 465 -15.31 -2.83 9.50
C PRO A 465 -15.45 -1.98 8.23
N ALA A 466 -16.21 -0.90 8.30
CA ALA A 466 -16.55 -0.06 7.16
C ALA A 466 -16.69 1.43 7.53
N MET A 467 -16.51 2.28 6.53
CA MET A 467 -16.75 3.71 6.57
C MET A 467 -17.65 4.10 5.39
N THR A 468 -18.81 4.65 5.66
CA THR A 468 -19.78 5.05 4.64
C THR A 468 -19.65 6.53 4.32
N LEU A 469 -19.16 6.86 3.12
CA LEU A 469 -19.11 8.21 2.58
C LEU A 469 -20.42 8.55 1.88
N CYS A 470 -21.10 9.59 2.36
CA CYS A 470 -22.31 10.13 1.77
C CYS A 470 -21.97 11.24 0.75
N VAL A 471 -22.52 11.10 -0.46
CA VAL A 471 -22.36 12.02 -1.59
C VAL A 471 -23.72 12.42 -2.15
N THR A 472 -23.78 13.48 -2.96
CA THR A 472 -25.06 14.07 -3.41
C THR A 472 -25.37 13.88 -4.89
N SER A 473 -24.34 13.76 -5.74
CA SER A 473 -24.51 13.61 -7.20
C SER A 473 -24.12 12.22 -7.71
N GLU A 474 -24.53 11.88 -8.94
CA GLU A 474 -24.06 10.64 -9.60
C GLU A 474 -22.55 10.70 -9.88
N GLN A 475 -22.04 11.88 -10.22
CA GLN A 475 -20.63 12.13 -10.52
C GLN A 475 -19.75 11.88 -9.29
N GLU A 476 -20.17 12.37 -8.12
CA GLU A 476 -19.48 12.07 -6.87
C GLU A 476 -19.58 10.60 -6.47
N LEU A 477 -20.72 9.95 -6.75
CA LEU A 477 -20.88 8.51 -6.50
C LEU A 477 -19.89 7.70 -7.34
N GLU A 478 -19.73 8.02 -8.62
CA GLU A 478 -18.75 7.37 -9.48
C GLU A 478 -17.32 7.59 -8.98
N LYS A 479 -16.97 8.83 -8.60
CA LYS A 479 -15.65 9.14 -8.01
C LYS A 479 -15.42 8.38 -6.70
N CYS A 480 -16.43 8.28 -5.84
CA CYS A 480 -16.37 7.50 -4.60
C CYS A 480 -16.14 6.00 -4.89
N ILE A 481 -16.79 5.44 -5.91
CA ILE A 481 -16.60 4.03 -6.29
C ILE A 481 -15.17 3.79 -6.79
N LYS A 482 -14.60 4.73 -7.55
CA LYS A 482 -13.18 4.69 -7.97
C LYS A 482 -12.25 4.76 -6.74
N MET A 483 -12.53 5.68 -5.80
CA MET A 483 -11.81 5.78 -4.53
C MET A 483 -11.86 4.46 -3.76
N ARG A 484 -13.04 3.89 -3.57
CA ARG A 484 -13.24 2.60 -2.89
C ARG A 484 -12.42 1.49 -3.52
N THR A 485 -12.43 1.40 -4.85
CA THR A 485 -11.66 0.39 -5.58
C THR A 485 -10.16 0.57 -5.37
N ALA A 486 -9.66 1.81 -5.42
CA ALA A 486 -8.26 2.13 -5.18
C ALA A 486 -7.82 1.77 -3.74
N LEU A 487 -8.59 2.18 -2.73
CA LEU A 487 -8.31 1.86 -1.33
C LEU A 487 -8.34 0.34 -1.07
N LYS A 488 -9.33 -0.36 -1.64
CA LYS A 488 -9.44 -1.82 -1.54
C LYS A 488 -8.28 -2.55 -2.21
N ALA A 489 -7.77 -2.02 -3.34
CA ALA A 489 -6.59 -2.55 -4.01
C ALA A 489 -5.32 -2.47 -3.15
N GLN A 490 -5.25 -1.53 -2.21
CA GLN A 490 -4.17 -1.38 -1.23
C GLN A 490 -4.44 -2.08 0.11
N ILE A 491 -5.57 -2.79 0.24
CA ILE A 491 -5.98 -3.49 1.47
C ILE A 491 -6.09 -2.50 2.65
N LEU A 492 -6.50 -1.26 2.37
CA LEU A 492 -6.76 -0.27 3.41
C LEU A 492 -8.08 -0.57 4.12
N LYS A 493 -8.09 -0.32 5.42
CA LYS A 493 -9.25 -0.48 6.31
C LYS A 493 -9.56 0.82 7.06
N PRO A 494 -10.82 1.07 7.49
CA PRO A 494 -12.04 0.32 7.16
C PRO A 494 -12.37 0.28 5.66
N GLU A 495 -13.27 -0.62 5.24
CA GLU A 495 -13.72 -0.63 3.85
C GLU A 495 -14.61 0.58 3.54
N LEU A 496 -14.29 1.31 2.46
CA LEU A 496 -15.11 2.43 2.02
C LEU A 496 -16.42 1.94 1.38
N ILE A 497 -17.55 2.46 1.86
CA ILE A 497 -18.87 2.28 1.25
C ILE A 497 -19.33 3.64 0.72
N CYS A 498 -19.89 3.65 -0.48
CA CYS A 498 -20.39 4.86 -1.11
C CYS A 498 -21.91 4.89 -1.06
N LYS A 499 -22.48 5.98 -0.54
CA LYS A 499 -23.93 6.18 -0.47
C LYS A 499 -24.29 7.50 -1.11
N LYS A 500 -25.14 7.47 -2.13
CA LYS A 500 -25.72 8.69 -2.71
C LYS A 500 -27.03 9.05 -2.00
N MET A 501 -27.21 10.33 -1.72
CA MET A 501 -28.47 10.95 -1.28
C MET A 501 -28.84 12.12 -2.21
N HIS A 502 -30.02 12.71 -2.00
CA HIS A 502 -30.52 13.79 -2.84
C HIS A 502 -29.95 15.17 -2.47
N SER A 503 -29.41 15.33 -1.25
CA SER A 503 -28.87 16.59 -0.77
C SER A 503 -27.93 16.43 0.43
N HIS A 504 -27.18 17.50 0.73
CA HIS A 504 -26.31 17.56 1.91
C HIS A 504 -27.11 17.43 3.21
N ILE A 505 -28.34 17.96 3.28
CA ILE A 505 -29.24 17.80 4.44
C ILE A 505 -29.59 16.33 4.67
N ASN A 506 -29.91 15.58 3.61
CA ASN A 506 -30.14 14.15 3.76
C ASN A 506 -28.87 13.40 4.19
N CYS A 507 -27.70 13.80 3.69
CA CYS A 507 -26.45 13.24 4.19
C CYS A 507 -26.25 13.52 5.68
N MET A 508 -26.55 14.73 6.17
CA MET A 508 -26.48 15.07 7.59
C MET A 508 -27.40 14.17 8.43
N GLN A 509 -28.65 13.97 7.99
CA GLN A 509 -29.63 13.07 8.64
C GLN A 509 -29.15 11.62 8.67
N LEU A 510 -28.58 11.13 7.57
CA LEU A 510 -28.05 9.76 7.49
C LEU A 510 -26.84 9.57 8.40
N ILE A 511 -25.97 10.58 8.50
CA ILE A 511 -24.84 10.55 9.43
C ILE A 511 -25.37 10.51 10.86
N GLN A 512 -26.27 11.42 11.24
CA GLN A 512 -26.85 11.48 12.58
C GLN A 512 -27.52 10.15 13.00
N THR A 513 -28.29 9.54 12.10
CA THR A 513 -28.97 8.24 12.33
C THR A 513 -28.06 7.02 12.20
N GLY A 514 -26.81 7.24 11.79
CA GLY A 514 -25.79 6.23 11.63
C GLY A 514 -25.93 5.28 10.45
N LYS A 515 -26.68 5.70 9.42
CA LYS A 515 -26.77 5.02 8.12
C LYS A 515 -25.66 5.44 7.15
N ALA A 516 -25.03 6.58 7.42
CA ALA A 516 -23.77 7.00 6.82
C ALA A 516 -22.80 7.41 7.95
N ASP A 517 -21.51 7.55 7.65
CA ASP A 517 -20.50 7.86 8.65
C ASP A 517 -19.86 9.22 8.42
N ILE A 518 -19.57 9.57 7.16
CA ILE A 518 -18.90 10.82 6.81
C ILE A 518 -19.48 11.49 5.57
N SER A 519 -19.26 12.81 5.44
CA SER A 519 -19.43 13.59 4.21
C SER A 519 -18.50 14.80 4.24
N VAL A 520 -18.29 15.45 3.11
CA VAL A 520 -17.46 16.65 2.99
C VAL A 520 -18.36 17.86 2.83
N PHE A 521 -18.23 18.85 3.70
CA PHE A 521 -19.13 19.99 3.80
C PHE A 521 -18.38 21.33 3.69
N ASP A 522 -19.00 22.30 3.01
CA ASP A 522 -18.62 23.70 3.08
C ASP A 522 -18.85 24.24 4.51
N ALA A 523 -18.18 25.35 4.84
CA ALA A 523 -18.35 26.02 6.13
C ALA A 523 -19.82 26.29 6.51
N GLY A 524 -20.69 26.62 5.55
CA GLY A 524 -22.13 26.77 5.80
C GLY A 524 -22.86 25.46 6.14
N ASP A 525 -22.45 24.36 5.52
CA ASP A 525 -22.99 23.04 5.82
C ASP A 525 -22.43 22.48 7.13
N VAL A 526 -21.18 22.79 7.49
CA VAL A 526 -20.61 22.49 8.82
C VAL A 526 -21.41 23.17 9.93
N TYR A 527 -21.82 24.43 9.72
CA TYR A 527 -22.69 25.15 10.66
C TYR A 527 -24.03 24.44 10.84
N THR A 528 -24.69 24.12 9.72
CA THR A 528 -26.01 23.48 9.72
C THR A 528 -25.95 22.08 10.33
N GLY A 529 -24.92 21.30 9.97
CA GLY A 529 -24.65 19.97 10.51
C GLY A 529 -24.39 19.99 12.01
N GLY A 530 -23.59 20.93 12.50
CA GLY A 530 -23.30 21.06 13.92
C GLY A 530 -24.48 21.54 14.76
N LEU A 531 -25.26 22.50 14.25
CA LEU A 531 -26.40 23.07 14.97
C LEU A 531 -27.61 22.13 15.01
N ASN A 532 -27.95 21.48 13.90
CA ASN A 532 -29.21 20.74 13.77
C ASN A 532 -29.04 19.22 13.91
N TYR A 533 -27.81 18.71 13.75
CA TYR A 533 -27.54 17.28 13.65
C TYR A 533 -26.41 16.78 14.56
N ASP A 534 -25.88 17.65 15.44
CA ASP A 534 -24.74 17.37 16.34
C ASP A 534 -23.51 16.79 15.61
N LEU A 535 -23.27 17.21 14.36
CA LEU A 535 -22.12 16.76 13.59
C LEU A 535 -20.86 17.54 13.95
N ILE A 536 -19.70 16.90 13.81
CA ILE A 536 -18.40 17.51 14.09
C ILE A 536 -17.45 17.39 12.89
N PRO A 537 -16.74 18.46 12.50
CA PRO A 537 -15.61 18.36 11.58
C PRO A 537 -14.40 17.70 12.24
N PHE A 538 -13.67 16.88 11.50
CA PHE A 538 -12.47 16.20 12.03
C PHE A 538 -11.25 16.22 11.11
N MET A 539 -11.44 16.48 9.81
CA MET A 539 -10.36 16.80 8.87
C MET A 539 -10.80 17.98 8.00
N SER A 540 -9.85 18.83 7.59
CA SER A 540 -10.11 20.00 6.76
C SER A 540 -9.24 20.00 5.51
N GLU A 541 -9.76 20.54 4.41
CA GLU A 541 -8.99 20.77 3.19
C GLU A 541 -7.98 21.91 3.38
N VAL A 542 -6.79 21.76 2.83
CA VAL A 542 -5.77 22.82 2.78
C VAL A 542 -5.47 23.16 1.32
N TYR A 543 -5.54 24.45 0.99
CA TYR A 543 -5.32 24.98 -0.37
C TYR A 543 -3.95 25.65 -0.50
N ASN A 544 -3.88 26.88 -1.05
CA ASN A 544 -2.62 27.58 -1.33
C ASN A 544 -2.01 28.33 -0.14
N LEU A 545 -2.78 28.58 0.95
CA LEU A 545 -2.31 29.36 2.10
C LEU A 545 -1.50 28.54 3.12
N GLY A 546 -1.49 27.20 3.01
CA GLY A 546 -0.86 26.31 4.00
C GLY A 546 -1.68 26.11 5.28
N GLU A 547 -2.72 26.90 5.47
CA GLU A 547 -3.72 26.80 6.54
C GLU A 547 -5.07 26.33 5.97
N PRO A 548 -5.96 25.75 6.79
CA PRO A 548 -7.29 25.29 6.39
C PRO A 548 -8.28 26.46 6.26
N GLU A 549 -7.88 27.49 5.51
CA GLU A 549 -8.59 28.76 5.36
C GLU A 549 -8.45 29.30 3.93
N TYR A 550 -9.42 30.10 3.50
CA TYR A 550 -9.40 30.80 2.22
C TYR A 550 -10.06 32.18 2.32
N TYR A 551 -9.79 33.05 1.34
CA TYR A 551 -10.42 34.37 1.24
C TYR A 551 -11.62 34.32 0.32
N VAL A 552 -12.72 34.92 0.75
CA VAL A 552 -13.92 35.13 -0.06
C VAL A 552 -13.73 36.37 -0.92
N VAL A 553 -13.91 36.25 -2.23
CA VAL A 553 -13.75 37.36 -3.18
C VAL A 553 -14.99 37.51 -4.06
N ALA A 554 -15.20 38.73 -4.53
CA ALA A 554 -16.13 39.04 -5.61
C ALA A 554 -15.31 39.32 -6.87
N VAL A 555 -15.62 38.62 -7.96
CA VAL A 555 -14.87 38.71 -9.22
C VAL A 555 -15.79 39.25 -10.32
N ALA A 556 -15.30 40.21 -11.08
CA ALA A 556 -15.95 40.72 -12.30
C ALA A 556 -15.00 40.60 -13.48
N LYS A 557 -15.53 40.78 -14.70
CA LYS A 557 -14.70 40.87 -15.90
C LYS A 557 -14.05 42.25 -16.00
N GLU A 558 -12.80 42.30 -16.45
CA GLU A 558 -12.08 43.55 -16.69
C GLU A 558 -12.84 44.44 -17.71
N GLU A 559 -13.46 43.81 -18.72
CA GLU A 559 -14.22 44.50 -19.77
C GLU A 559 -15.49 45.23 -19.31
N ASP A 560 -15.97 44.98 -18.07
CA ASP A 560 -17.15 45.63 -17.48
C ASP A 560 -16.73 46.57 -16.33
N PRO A 561 -16.25 47.79 -16.62
CA PRO A 561 -15.79 48.74 -15.59
C PRO A 561 -16.92 49.29 -14.71
N ASP A 562 -18.17 49.21 -15.16
CA ASP A 562 -19.35 49.75 -14.46
C ASP A 562 -19.79 48.87 -13.27
N THR A 563 -19.25 47.66 -13.14
CA THR A 563 -19.54 46.77 -12.02
C THR A 563 -18.60 47.04 -10.85
N GLU A 564 -19.18 47.48 -9.73
CA GLU A 564 -18.49 47.71 -8.46
C GLU A 564 -19.23 47.01 -7.30
N LEU A 565 -18.52 46.66 -6.22
CA LEU A 565 -19.09 45.91 -5.10
C LEU A 565 -20.16 46.70 -4.30
N THR A 566 -20.02 48.03 -4.25
CA THR A 566 -20.90 48.94 -3.52
C THR A 566 -22.26 49.16 -4.19
N TYR A 567 -22.37 48.90 -5.49
CA TYR A 567 -23.60 49.09 -6.25
C TYR A 567 -23.83 47.95 -7.26
N LEU A 568 -24.44 46.87 -6.77
CA LEU A 568 -24.80 45.70 -7.59
C LEU A 568 -26.30 45.67 -7.96
N LYS A 569 -27.02 46.76 -7.73
CA LYS A 569 -28.46 46.83 -8.00
C LYS A 569 -28.73 46.66 -9.49
N GLY A 570 -29.57 45.70 -9.83
CA GLY A 570 -29.92 45.40 -11.23
C GLY A 570 -28.81 44.67 -12.01
N LYS A 571 -27.75 44.21 -11.36
CA LYS A 571 -26.72 43.35 -11.97
C LYS A 571 -27.12 41.88 -11.87
N ASN A 572 -26.45 41.07 -12.68
CA ASN A 572 -26.61 39.61 -12.71
C ASN A 572 -25.51 38.96 -11.86
N THR A 573 -25.84 38.01 -10.99
CA THR A 573 -24.89 37.46 -10.03
C THR A 573 -24.76 35.93 -10.08
N CYS A 574 -23.55 35.44 -9.87
CA CYS A 574 -23.24 34.01 -9.83
C CYS A 574 -22.76 33.60 -8.43
N HIS A 575 -23.39 32.58 -7.87
CA HIS A 575 -23.13 32.13 -6.49
C HIS A 575 -22.80 30.65 -6.47
N THR A 576 -21.92 30.22 -5.58
CA THR A 576 -21.56 28.80 -5.46
C THR A 576 -22.72 27.92 -5.01
N GLY A 577 -23.69 28.50 -4.29
CA GLY A 577 -24.89 27.82 -3.81
C GLY A 577 -25.48 28.53 -2.60
N ILE A 578 -26.77 28.32 -2.37
CA ILE A 578 -27.46 28.87 -1.19
C ILE A 578 -26.77 28.39 0.10
N ASN A 579 -26.74 29.24 1.13
CA ASN A 579 -26.15 28.97 2.45
C ASN A 579 -24.65 28.64 2.50
N THR A 580 -23.95 28.63 1.35
CA THR A 580 -22.49 28.48 1.34
C THR A 580 -21.78 29.69 1.94
N ALA A 581 -20.55 29.52 2.40
CA ALA A 581 -19.77 30.59 2.99
C ALA A 581 -19.42 31.69 1.98
N ALA A 582 -18.68 31.31 0.93
CA ALA A 582 -18.17 32.25 -0.07
C ALA A 582 -19.24 32.76 -1.01
N GLY A 583 -20.12 31.86 -1.47
CA GLY A 583 -21.11 32.19 -2.48
C GLY A 583 -22.32 32.93 -1.93
N TRP A 584 -22.65 32.82 -0.65
CA TRP A 584 -23.90 33.39 -0.13
C TRP A 584 -23.72 34.17 1.18
N THR A 585 -23.21 33.53 2.23
CA THR A 585 -23.22 34.08 3.59
C THR A 585 -22.41 35.36 3.71
N TYR A 586 -21.16 35.38 3.23
CA TYR A 586 -20.32 36.58 3.30
C TYR A 586 -20.81 37.72 2.39
N PRO A 587 -21.10 37.48 1.09
CA PRO A 587 -21.62 38.52 0.20
C PRO A 587 -22.90 39.16 0.72
N MET A 588 -23.88 38.34 1.15
CA MET A 588 -25.15 38.87 1.65
C MET A 588 -24.98 39.60 2.99
N ALA A 589 -24.15 39.08 3.91
CA ALA A 589 -23.86 39.78 5.16
C ALA A 589 -23.19 41.13 4.90
N PHE A 590 -22.27 41.22 3.93
CA PHE A 590 -21.61 42.46 3.55
C PHE A 590 -22.61 43.48 3.00
N LEU A 591 -23.43 43.10 2.02
CA LEU A 591 -24.41 44.01 1.40
C LEU A 591 -25.47 44.50 2.41
N ILE A 592 -25.95 43.59 3.28
CA ILE A 592 -26.94 43.91 4.30
C ILE A 592 -26.36 44.83 5.38
N SER A 593 -25.18 44.49 5.92
CA SER A 593 -24.59 45.23 7.05
C SER A 593 -24.16 46.65 6.69
N ASN A 594 -23.78 46.88 5.43
CA ASN A 594 -23.44 48.21 4.93
C ASN A 594 -24.66 49.00 4.43
N GLY A 595 -25.86 48.42 4.46
CA GLY A 595 -27.10 49.11 4.07
C GLY A 595 -27.30 49.27 2.56
N TRP A 596 -26.53 48.57 1.73
CA TRP A 596 -26.65 48.59 0.26
C TRP A 596 -27.90 47.86 -0.24
N ILE A 597 -28.37 46.89 0.55
CA ILE A 597 -29.58 46.11 0.29
C ILE A 597 -30.52 46.19 1.49
N ARG A 598 -31.82 46.16 1.25
CA ARG A 598 -32.82 46.16 2.34
C ARG A 598 -32.80 44.80 3.03
N PRO A 599 -32.64 44.72 4.37
CA PRO A 599 -32.46 43.46 5.08
C PRO A 599 -33.69 42.56 5.12
N TYR A 600 -34.91 43.12 4.99
CA TYR A 600 -36.18 42.41 5.23
C TYR A 600 -36.14 41.51 6.48
N GLY A 601 -35.54 42.04 7.56
CA GLY A 601 -35.19 41.26 8.74
C GLY A 601 -33.87 40.51 8.53
N CYS A 602 -33.98 39.19 8.43
CA CYS A 602 -32.86 38.25 8.24
C CYS A 602 -33.15 37.28 7.08
N ASP A 603 -34.07 37.67 6.19
CA ASP A 603 -34.41 36.95 4.96
C ASP A 603 -33.52 37.44 3.82
N SER A 604 -32.30 36.90 3.76
CA SER A 604 -31.34 37.26 2.71
C SER A 604 -31.80 36.86 1.31
N VAL A 605 -32.67 35.84 1.18
CA VAL A 605 -33.17 35.38 -0.12
C VAL A 605 -34.10 36.42 -0.73
N ARG A 606 -35.06 36.93 0.07
CA ARG A 606 -35.92 38.02 -0.37
C ARG A 606 -35.14 39.28 -0.68
N ALA A 607 -34.18 39.64 0.18
CA ALA A 607 -33.32 40.79 -0.03
C ALA A 607 -32.62 40.70 -1.40
N ALA A 608 -31.97 39.58 -1.69
CA ALA A 608 -31.30 39.31 -2.96
C ALA A 608 -32.25 39.37 -4.15
N ALA A 609 -33.40 38.70 -4.06
CA ALA A 609 -34.37 38.58 -5.16
C ALA A 609 -34.99 39.91 -5.59
N GLU A 610 -35.14 40.87 -4.68
CA GLU A 610 -35.65 42.21 -4.99
C GLU A 610 -34.55 43.19 -5.46
N TYR A 611 -33.28 42.84 -5.27
CA TYR A 611 -32.13 43.73 -5.55
C TYR A 611 -31.38 43.37 -6.84
N PHE A 612 -31.13 42.07 -7.06
CA PHE A 612 -30.50 41.56 -8.28
C PHE A 612 -31.53 41.30 -9.36
N THR A 613 -31.12 41.40 -10.63
CA THR A 613 -32.04 41.16 -11.76
C THR A 613 -32.21 39.68 -12.04
N LYS A 614 -31.11 38.96 -12.22
CA LYS A 614 -31.07 37.50 -12.39
C LYS A 614 -29.85 36.94 -11.69
N SER A 615 -29.97 35.76 -11.13
CA SER A 615 -28.86 35.09 -10.48
C SER A 615 -28.83 33.60 -10.83
N CYS A 616 -27.68 32.97 -10.62
CA CYS A 616 -27.63 31.53 -10.40
C CYS A 616 -27.22 31.27 -8.96
N VAL A 617 -28.17 30.77 -8.17
CA VAL A 617 -28.02 30.40 -6.76
C VAL A 617 -28.49 28.96 -6.59
N PRO A 618 -27.62 27.98 -6.87
CA PRO A 618 -27.94 26.56 -6.71
C PRO A 618 -28.60 26.26 -5.35
N GLY A 619 -29.80 25.68 -5.38
CA GLY A 619 -30.61 25.34 -4.21
C GLY A 619 -31.61 26.41 -3.75
N ALA A 620 -31.67 27.59 -4.35
CA ALA A 620 -32.55 28.68 -3.89
C ALA A 620 -34.06 28.38 -3.98
N ILE A 621 -34.46 27.52 -4.93
CA ILE A 621 -35.85 27.06 -5.09
C ILE A 621 -36.14 25.74 -4.35
N SER A 622 -35.13 25.15 -3.70
CA SER A 622 -35.32 23.90 -2.94
C SER A 622 -35.92 24.19 -1.57
N SER A 623 -37.02 23.51 -1.24
CA SER A 623 -37.65 23.57 0.08
C SER A 623 -36.75 23.03 1.20
N GLU A 624 -35.68 22.30 0.87
CA GLU A 624 -34.70 21.79 1.85
C GLU A 624 -33.75 22.88 2.36
N TYR A 625 -33.51 23.93 1.55
CA TYR A 625 -32.56 24.99 1.86
C TYR A 625 -33.23 26.37 2.02
N ASN A 626 -34.41 26.54 1.43
CA ASN A 626 -35.22 27.74 1.50
C ASN A 626 -36.64 27.40 1.98
N THR A 627 -36.94 27.73 3.23
CA THR A 627 -38.29 27.56 3.82
C THR A 627 -39.23 28.72 3.52
N GLY A 628 -38.74 29.78 2.88
CA GLY A 628 -39.50 30.97 2.51
C GLY A 628 -40.13 30.86 1.11
N VAL A 629 -40.43 32.02 0.51
CA VAL A 629 -40.95 32.08 -0.86
C VAL A 629 -39.82 31.77 -1.85
N PRO A 630 -39.99 30.83 -2.79
CA PRO A 630 -39.03 30.64 -3.86
C PRO A 630 -39.13 31.78 -4.88
N TYR A 631 -37.98 32.31 -5.28
CA TYR A 631 -37.89 33.36 -6.30
C TYR A 631 -37.17 32.81 -7.53
N ASP A 632 -37.88 32.71 -8.66
CA ASP A 632 -37.33 32.16 -9.91
C ASP A 632 -36.10 32.95 -10.40
N SER A 633 -36.08 34.27 -10.17
CA SER A 633 -34.96 35.15 -10.51
C SER A 633 -33.63 34.71 -9.88
N MET A 634 -33.65 33.93 -8.80
CA MET A 634 -32.44 33.39 -8.17
C MET A 634 -31.83 32.19 -8.90
N CYS A 635 -32.56 31.61 -9.86
CA CYS A 635 -32.13 30.46 -10.65
C CYS A 635 -32.07 30.73 -12.16
N ASP A 636 -32.56 31.89 -12.63
CA ASP A 636 -32.67 32.26 -14.05
C ASP A 636 -31.36 32.12 -14.86
N LEU A 637 -30.20 32.25 -14.22
CA LEU A 637 -28.90 32.09 -14.90
C LEU A 637 -28.34 30.67 -14.82
N CYS A 638 -28.95 29.77 -14.05
CA CYS A 638 -28.44 28.41 -13.90
C CYS A 638 -28.58 27.61 -15.19
N HIS A 639 -27.64 26.71 -15.44
CA HIS A 639 -27.51 26.04 -16.74
C HIS A 639 -28.15 24.64 -16.75
N GLY A 640 -28.30 24.02 -15.59
CA GLY A 640 -28.92 22.69 -15.44
C GLY A 640 -30.31 22.63 -16.07
N THR A 641 -30.72 21.45 -16.52
CA THR A 641 -32.03 21.23 -17.13
C THR A 641 -32.86 20.21 -16.35
N SER A 642 -34.18 20.32 -16.42
CA SER A 642 -35.11 19.39 -15.76
C SER A 642 -34.78 19.25 -14.26
N TYR A 643 -34.56 18.03 -13.77
CA TYR A 643 -34.24 17.78 -12.37
C TYR A 643 -32.91 18.37 -11.91
N ARG A 644 -32.00 18.75 -12.82
CA ARG A 644 -30.68 19.35 -12.53
C ARG A 644 -30.74 20.87 -12.37
N TYR A 645 -31.80 21.50 -12.90
CA TYR A 645 -31.94 22.95 -12.89
C TYR A 645 -31.87 23.49 -11.46
N CYS A 646 -30.89 24.36 -11.23
CA CYS A 646 -30.67 25.03 -9.95
C CYS A 646 -30.52 24.05 -8.75
N ARG A 647 -30.01 22.85 -9.00
CA ARG A 647 -29.69 21.87 -7.94
C ARG A 647 -28.44 22.27 -7.19
N ARG A 648 -28.43 22.06 -5.87
CA ARG A 648 -27.27 22.30 -4.99
C ARG A 648 -26.37 21.07 -4.90
N ASP A 649 -25.95 20.58 -6.05
CA ASP A 649 -25.04 19.44 -6.22
C ASP A 649 -24.32 19.53 -7.58
N ALA A 650 -23.35 18.65 -7.82
CA ALA A 650 -22.53 18.65 -9.05
C ALA A 650 -23.29 18.25 -10.34
N SER A 651 -24.62 18.06 -10.29
CA SER A 651 -25.43 17.90 -11.50
C SER A 651 -25.80 19.23 -12.16
N GLU A 652 -25.70 20.35 -11.43
CA GLU A 652 -25.82 21.71 -11.96
C GLU A 652 -24.44 22.23 -12.39
N ASP A 653 -24.33 22.65 -13.65
CA ASP A 653 -23.06 23.06 -14.28
C ASP A 653 -22.50 24.37 -13.73
N TYR A 654 -23.30 25.15 -12.99
CA TYR A 654 -22.88 26.37 -12.29
C TYR A 654 -22.81 26.22 -10.77
N TYR A 655 -22.84 24.99 -10.23
CA TYR A 655 -22.68 24.73 -8.79
C TYR A 655 -21.23 24.80 -8.32
N GLY A 656 -21.00 25.20 -7.06
CA GLY A 656 -19.68 25.25 -6.46
C GLY A 656 -18.82 26.42 -6.95
N HIS A 657 -17.56 26.46 -6.53
CA HIS A 657 -16.66 27.57 -6.85
C HIS A 657 -16.37 27.67 -8.36
N THR A 658 -15.96 26.56 -8.97
CA THR A 658 -15.67 26.52 -10.40
C THR A 658 -16.93 26.79 -11.24
N GLY A 659 -18.10 26.31 -10.80
CA GLY A 659 -19.37 26.58 -11.48
C GLY A 659 -19.80 28.05 -11.41
N ALA A 660 -19.63 28.71 -10.27
CA ALA A 660 -19.90 30.15 -10.15
C ALA A 660 -18.98 30.98 -11.06
N PHE A 661 -17.71 30.57 -11.22
CA PHE A 661 -16.81 31.19 -12.19
C PHE A 661 -17.24 30.93 -13.63
N ARG A 662 -17.66 29.70 -13.95
CA ARG A 662 -18.20 29.36 -15.27
C ARG A 662 -19.44 30.20 -15.62
N CYS A 663 -20.32 30.43 -14.65
CA CYS A 663 -21.46 31.34 -14.77
C CYS A 663 -21.04 32.79 -15.11
N LEU A 664 -19.94 33.28 -14.53
CA LEU A 664 -19.39 34.60 -14.89
C LEU A 664 -18.90 34.62 -16.34
N VAL A 665 -18.21 33.57 -16.77
CA VAL A 665 -17.59 33.51 -18.10
C VAL A 665 -18.64 33.40 -19.21
N GLU A 666 -19.51 32.40 -19.15
CA GLU A 666 -20.47 32.07 -20.22
C GLU A 666 -21.95 32.19 -19.83
N GLY A 667 -22.28 32.33 -18.53
CA GLY A 667 -23.66 32.38 -18.02
C GLY A 667 -24.30 33.77 -18.00
N GLY A 668 -23.60 34.82 -18.43
CA GLY A 668 -24.14 36.20 -18.46
C GLY A 668 -24.23 36.87 -17.08
N GLY A 669 -23.49 36.37 -16.09
CA GLY A 669 -23.25 37.06 -14.82
C GLY A 669 -22.31 38.25 -14.99
N HIS A 670 -22.50 39.29 -14.18
CA HIS A 670 -21.58 40.44 -14.10
C HIS A 670 -20.58 40.28 -12.94
N VAL A 671 -21.00 39.62 -11.87
CA VAL A 671 -20.17 39.35 -10.69
C VAL A 671 -20.37 37.91 -10.22
N ALA A 672 -19.28 37.28 -9.77
CA ALA A 672 -19.32 35.97 -9.14
C ALA A 672 -18.62 35.97 -7.78
N PHE A 673 -19.25 35.32 -6.80
CA PHE A 673 -18.73 35.20 -5.44
C PHE A 673 -18.13 33.82 -5.22
N MET A 674 -16.84 33.75 -4.90
CA MET A 674 -16.09 32.50 -4.80
C MET A 674 -14.84 32.64 -3.92
N LYS A 675 -14.01 31.59 -3.84
CA LYS A 675 -12.71 31.63 -3.15
C LYS A 675 -11.65 32.31 -4.03
N HIS A 676 -10.64 32.92 -3.43
CA HIS A 676 -9.59 33.67 -4.13
C HIS A 676 -8.76 32.85 -5.14
N THR A 677 -8.75 31.53 -5.03
CA THR A 677 -7.93 30.68 -5.91
C THR A 677 -8.63 30.26 -7.20
N THR A 678 -9.96 30.34 -7.29
CA THR A 678 -10.75 29.71 -8.36
C THR A 678 -10.40 30.21 -9.76
N VAL A 679 -10.22 31.52 -9.94
CA VAL A 679 -9.86 32.09 -11.26
C VAL A 679 -8.51 31.54 -11.68
N MET A 680 -7.49 31.69 -10.84
CA MET A 680 -6.14 31.19 -11.08
C MET A 680 -6.05 29.67 -11.27
N GLU A 681 -7.03 28.91 -10.78
CA GLU A 681 -7.13 27.45 -11.00
C GLU A 681 -7.75 27.10 -12.35
N SER A 682 -8.54 28.01 -12.93
CA SER A 682 -9.36 27.75 -14.11
C SER A 682 -8.85 28.44 -15.38
N THR A 683 -8.00 29.45 -15.28
CA THR A 683 -7.48 30.24 -16.42
C THR A 683 -6.03 29.89 -16.76
N GLY A 684 -5.47 30.55 -17.79
CA GLY A 684 -4.04 30.45 -18.13
C GLY A 684 -3.63 29.06 -18.62
N GLY A 685 -4.54 28.35 -19.28
CA GLY A 685 -4.31 27.01 -19.84
C GLY A 685 -4.28 25.87 -18.83
N LYS A 686 -4.55 26.12 -17.54
CA LYS A 686 -4.64 25.07 -16.51
C LYS A 686 -5.86 24.18 -16.68
N ARG A 687 -6.98 24.79 -17.10
CA ARG A 687 -8.23 24.09 -17.43
C ARG A 687 -8.36 24.01 -18.95
N LYS A 688 -8.71 22.83 -19.48
CA LYS A 688 -8.67 22.54 -20.93
C LYS A 688 -10.06 22.58 -21.58
N GLU A 689 -11.09 22.69 -20.77
CA GLU A 689 -12.49 22.78 -21.17
C GLU A 689 -12.76 24.04 -22.00
N TRP A 690 -13.66 23.93 -22.98
CA TRP A 690 -13.94 24.97 -23.97
C TRP A 690 -14.25 26.34 -23.35
N TRP A 691 -15.05 26.36 -22.28
CA TRP A 691 -15.48 27.58 -21.60
C TRP A 691 -14.32 28.35 -20.93
N ALA A 692 -13.25 27.66 -20.50
CA ALA A 692 -12.13 28.25 -19.77
C ALA A 692 -10.84 28.35 -20.59
N ARG A 693 -10.75 27.62 -21.71
CA ARG A 693 -9.51 27.42 -22.48
C ARG A 693 -8.82 28.71 -22.90
N ASN A 694 -9.59 29.73 -23.26
CA ASN A 694 -9.07 31.00 -23.76
C ASN A 694 -9.09 32.12 -22.70
N ALA A 695 -9.54 31.83 -21.48
CA ALA A 695 -9.61 32.80 -20.40
C ALA A 695 -8.23 32.99 -19.76
N LEU A 696 -7.80 34.25 -19.65
CA LEU A 696 -6.57 34.67 -18.98
C LEU A 696 -6.88 35.18 -17.58
N ASN A 697 -5.85 35.30 -16.74
CA ASN A 697 -6.02 35.91 -15.41
C ASN A 697 -6.43 37.37 -15.52
N ASP A 698 -5.84 38.09 -16.49
CA ASP A 698 -5.97 39.54 -16.63
C ASP A 698 -7.36 39.94 -17.09
N ASP A 699 -8.12 39.03 -17.70
CA ASP A 699 -9.53 39.24 -18.10
C ASP A 699 -10.48 39.45 -16.89
N PHE A 700 -9.99 39.30 -15.66
CA PHE A 700 -10.79 39.35 -14.42
C PHE A 700 -10.14 40.19 -13.33
N GLU A 701 -10.99 40.88 -12.58
CA GLU A 701 -10.58 41.71 -11.45
C GLU A 701 -11.39 41.40 -10.19
N LEU A 702 -10.79 41.68 -9.04
CA LEU A 702 -11.44 41.61 -7.74
C LEU A 702 -12.18 42.92 -7.46
N LEU A 703 -13.40 42.82 -6.95
CA LEU A 703 -14.16 43.96 -6.45
C LEU A 703 -13.93 44.12 -4.95
N CYS A 704 -13.44 45.28 -4.54
CA CYS A 704 -12.98 45.55 -3.17
C CYS A 704 -14.07 46.23 -2.32
N THR A 705 -13.95 46.07 -1.00
CA THR A 705 -14.91 46.60 -0.02
C THR A 705 -14.90 48.13 0.10
N ASP A 706 -13.84 48.78 -0.39
CA ASP A 706 -13.70 50.23 -0.48
C ASP A 706 -14.26 50.81 -1.80
N GLY A 707 -14.88 49.98 -2.64
CA GLY A 707 -15.40 50.36 -3.96
C GLY A 707 -14.36 50.34 -5.08
N THR A 708 -13.08 50.07 -4.76
CA THR A 708 -12.03 49.95 -5.79
C THR A 708 -12.01 48.57 -6.43
N ARG A 709 -11.22 48.43 -7.49
CA ARG A 709 -10.91 47.15 -8.15
C ARG A 709 -9.43 46.83 -7.97
N ALA A 710 -9.10 45.55 -7.95
CA ALA A 710 -7.72 45.09 -7.77
C ALA A 710 -7.43 43.83 -8.59
N GLU A 711 -6.15 43.61 -8.88
CA GLU A 711 -5.68 42.38 -9.52
C GLU A 711 -5.95 41.15 -8.65
N LEU A 712 -6.01 39.98 -9.29
CA LEU A 712 -6.29 38.71 -8.61
C LEU A 712 -5.29 38.37 -7.49
N GLN A 713 -4.04 38.84 -7.57
CA GLN A 713 -3.02 38.59 -6.54
C GLN A 713 -3.22 39.40 -5.26
N ASP A 714 -3.97 40.50 -5.35
CA ASP A 714 -4.24 41.43 -4.26
C ASP A 714 -5.38 40.94 -3.34
N TYR A 715 -5.81 39.69 -3.46
CA TYR A 715 -6.90 39.09 -2.68
C TYR A 715 -6.76 39.25 -1.17
N LYS A 716 -5.53 39.35 -0.63
CA LYS A 716 -5.33 39.59 0.82
C LYS A 716 -5.81 40.96 1.26
N ARG A 717 -5.71 41.96 0.39
CA ARG A 717 -6.20 43.33 0.60
C ARG A 717 -7.66 43.45 0.15
N CYS A 718 -8.00 42.84 -0.99
CA CYS A 718 -9.30 42.94 -1.64
C CYS A 718 -10.10 41.65 -1.45
N ASN A 719 -10.82 41.54 -0.33
CA ASN A 719 -11.69 40.40 -0.01
C ASN A 719 -12.87 40.79 0.88
N LEU A 720 -13.87 39.92 0.93
CA LEU A 720 -15.05 40.03 1.81
C LEU A 720 -14.82 39.43 3.20
N GLY A 721 -13.77 38.64 3.37
CA GLY A 721 -13.37 38.01 4.62
C GLY A 721 -12.60 36.70 4.44
N LYS A 722 -12.01 36.22 5.54
CA LYS A 722 -11.32 34.92 5.62
C LYS A 722 -12.25 33.90 6.28
N VAL A 723 -12.39 32.72 5.70
CA VAL A 723 -13.26 31.64 6.20
C VAL A 723 -12.53 30.30 6.25
N LYS A 724 -13.01 29.39 7.10
CA LYS A 724 -12.51 28.01 7.14
C LYS A 724 -12.80 27.28 5.83
N ALA A 725 -11.86 26.42 5.44
CA ALA A 725 -12.01 25.52 4.31
C ALA A 725 -13.08 24.44 4.58
N ASN A 726 -13.43 23.71 3.51
CA ASN A 726 -14.34 22.59 3.62
C ASN A 726 -13.78 21.54 4.58
N ALA A 727 -14.67 20.87 5.30
CA ALA A 727 -14.30 19.87 6.29
C ALA A 727 -15.01 18.54 6.06
N VAL A 728 -14.30 17.45 6.32
CA VAL A 728 -14.88 16.13 6.49
C VAL A 728 -15.53 16.10 7.87
N VAL A 729 -16.83 15.80 7.90
CA VAL A 729 -17.61 15.74 9.12
C VAL A 729 -18.05 14.32 9.44
N THR A 730 -18.30 14.05 10.71
CA THR A 730 -18.89 12.80 11.20
C THR A 730 -19.84 13.07 12.38
N ARG A 731 -20.38 11.99 12.96
CA ARG A 731 -21.25 12.02 14.13
C ARG A 731 -20.52 12.60 15.35
N GLY A 732 -21.15 13.56 16.02
CA GLY A 732 -20.77 14.03 17.35
C GLY A 732 -21.84 13.71 18.41
N GLY A 733 -21.81 14.47 19.50
CA GLY A 733 -22.77 14.35 20.59
C GLY A 733 -22.79 12.96 21.22
N ILE A 734 -24.00 12.43 21.47
CA ILE A 734 -24.23 11.12 22.12
C ILE A 734 -23.72 9.97 21.25
N ASN A 735 -23.70 10.14 19.92
CA ASN A 735 -23.29 9.11 18.97
C ASN A 735 -21.80 9.20 18.59
N TYR A 736 -21.01 10.00 19.32
CA TYR A 736 -19.58 10.12 19.13
C TYR A 736 -18.86 8.82 19.50
N ASN A 737 -18.02 8.31 18.59
CA ASN A 737 -17.19 7.13 18.82
C ASN A 737 -15.74 7.44 18.42
N GLU A 738 -14.87 7.51 19.41
CA GLU A 738 -13.47 7.86 19.23
C GLU A 738 -12.71 6.83 18.37
N THR A 739 -12.97 5.54 18.55
CA THR A 739 -12.35 4.46 17.76
C THR A 739 -12.72 4.56 16.29
N GLN A 740 -13.99 4.85 15.98
CA GLN A 740 -14.44 5.11 14.60
C GLN A 740 -13.73 6.31 13.99
N LEU A 741 -13.65 7.40 14.76
CA LEU A 741 -13.05 8.65 14.31
C LEU A 741 -11.57 8.47 13.96
N HIS A 742 -10.79 7.84 14.84
CA HIS A 742 -9.38 7.56 14.59
C HIS A 742 -9.20 6.63 13.38
N ALA A 743 -10.07 5.62 13.21
CA ALA A 743 -10.04 4.75 12.03
C ALA A 743 -10.30 5.54 10.72
N TYR A 744 -11.23 6.49 10.73
CA TYR A 744 -11.52 7.34 9.56
C TYR A 744 -10.40 8.33 9.26
N ILE A 745 -9.80 8.94 10.30
CA ILE A 745 -8.61 9.81 10.16
C ILE A 745 -7.47 9.02 9.54
N ASN A 746 -7.17 7.84 10.08
CA ASN A 746 -6.08 6.99 9.60
C ASN A 746 -6.33 6.63 8.13
N LEU A 747 -7.53 6.13 7.78
CA LEU A 747 -7.87 5.77 6.40
C LEU A 747 -7.67 6.93 5.42
N LEU A 748 -8.18 8.13 5.74
CA LEU A 748 -8.02 9.30 4.87
C LEU A 748 -6.57 9.79 4.80
N THR A 749 -5.80 9.62 5.88
CA THR A 749 -4.36 9.96 5.92
C THR A 749 -3.54 9.03 5.03
N TYR A 750 -3.77 7.72 5.10
CA TYR A 750 -3.14 6.76 4.18
C TYR A 750 -3.61 6.97 2.74
N ALA A 751 -4.90 7.26 2.54
CA ALA A 751 -5.47 7.53 1.22
C ALA A 751 -4.79 8.73 0.55
N GLN A 752 -4.62 9.86 1.26
CA GLN A 752 -3.94 11.02 0.67
C GLN A 752 -2.45 10.78 0.42
N GLN A 753 -1.77 9.97 1.22
CA GLN A 753 -0.35 9.67 0.99
C GLN A 753 -0.14 8.88 -0.31
N LEU A 754 -1.08 7.99 -0.64
CA LEU A 754 -1.02 7.17 -1.85
C LEU A 754 -1.63 7.88 -3.06
N TYR A 755 -2.73 8.62 -2.87
CA TYR A 755 -3.59 9.14 -3.94
C TYR A 755 -3.80 10.66 -3.90
N GLY A 756 -3.08 11.40 -3.05
CA GLY A 756 -3.17 12.85 -2.95
C GLY A 756 -2.36 13.61 -3.99
N ARG A 757 -1.54 12.91 -4.80
CA ARG A 757 -0.82 13.53 -5.93
C ARG A 757 -1.81 14.02 -6.98
N LYS A 758 -1.49 15.15 -7.62
CA LYS A 758 -2.32 15.76 -8.68
C LYS A 758 -2.01 15.25 -10.08
N ASP A 759 -0.94 14.48 -10.24
CA ASP A 759 -0.53 13.96 -11.55
C ASP A 759 -1.46 12.80 -11.93
N VAL A 760 -2.36 13.09 -12.87
CA VAL A 760 -3.36 12.15 -13.36
C VAL A 760 -2.72 11.25 -14.41
N ASP A 761 -2.32 10.04 -14.04
CA ASP A 761 -2.19 8.96 -15.03
C ASP A 761 -3.58 8.37 -15.28
N ALA A 762 -3.93 8.07 -16.54
CA ALA A 762 -5.21 7.50 -16.95
C ALA A 762 -5.54 6.17 -16.23
N PHE A 763 -4.52 5.50 -15.71
CA PHE A 763 -4.62 4.25 -14.95
C PHE A 763 -4.60 4.42 -13.43
N SER A 764 -4.45 5.65 -12.93
CA SER A 764 -4.31 5.95 -11.51
C SER A 764 -5.50 6.75 -10.96
N PHE A 765 -5.90 6.45 -9.73
CA PHE A 765 -6.90 7.24 -9.01
C PHE A 765 -6.21 8.42 -8.31
N SER A 766 -6.81 9.62 -8.42
CA SER A 766 -6.36 10.83 -7.72
C SER A 766 -7.51 11.39 -6.88
N MET A 767 -7.24 11.64 -5.60
CA MET A 767 -8.26 12.03 -4.62
C MET A 767 -8.71 13.49 -4.82
N PHE A 768 -7.76 14.38 -5.09
CA PHE A 768 -7.97 15.83 -5.23
C PHE A 768 -8.02 16.28 -6.71
N SER A 769 -8.46 15.40 -7.60
CA SER A 769 -8.70 15.73 -9.01
C SER A 769 -10.07 15.19 -9.44
N SER A 770 -10.72 15.91 -10.34
CA SER A 770 -12.01 15.54 -10.93
C SER A 770 -11.83 15.15 -12.40
N PRO A 771 -12.70 14.29 -12.96
CA PRO A 771 -12.65 13.91 -14.37
C PRO A 771 -13.03 15.10 -15.27
N ILE A 772 -12.59 15.06 -16.53
CA ILE A 772 -12.88 16.11 -17.52
C ILE A 772 -14.40 16.33 -17.62
N GLY A 773 -14.81 17.61 -17.60
CA GLY A 773 -16.22 18.01 -17.66
C GLY A 773 -16.89 18.14 -16.29
N HIS A 774 -16.22 17.72 -15.22
CA HIS A 774 -16.66 17.91 -13.84
C HIS A 774 -15.52 18.52 -13.00
N TYR A 775 -15.87 19.08 -11.85
CA TYR A 775 -14.92 19.76 -10.99
C TYR A 775 -15.38 19.65 -9.54
N ASP A 776 -14.42 19.74 -8.63
CA ASP A 776 -14.65 19.80 -7.18
C ASP A 776 -15.53 18.65 -6.63
N LEU A 777 -15.42 17.45 -7.21
CA LEU A 777 -16.19 16.28 -6.78
C LEU A 777 -15.66 15.70 -5.46
N ILE A 778 -16.48 15.61 -4.42
CA ILE A 778 -16.13 15.19 -3.04
C ILE A 778 -15.18 16.18 -2.34
N PHE A 779 -14.02 16.42 -2.95
CA PHE A 779 -13.00 17.36 -2.52
C PHE A 779 -12.77 18.40 -3.62
N GLN A 780 -12.38 19.60 -3.22
CA GLN A 780 -11.97 20.64 -4.16
C GLN A 780 -10.72 20.19 -4.94
N ASP A 781 -10.66 20.51 -6.24
CA ASP A 781 -9.49 20.17 -7.05
C ASP A 781 -8.24 20.98 -6.62
N ALA A 782 -8.48 22.08 -5.91
CA ALA A 782 -7.47 22.91 -5.28
C ALA A 782 -6.74 22.21 -4.12
N THR A 783 -7.38 21.23 -3.47
CA THR A 783 -6.88 20.60 -2.24
C THR A 783 -5.47 20.06 -2.45
N ARG A 784 -4.56 20.44 -1.55
CA ARG A 784 -3.17 19.97 -1.51
C ARG A 784 -3.02 18.81 -0.53
N GLN A 785 -3.72 18.89 0.59
CA GLN A 785 -3.73 17.88 1.65
C GLN A 785 -4.98 18.01 2.51
N LEU A 786 -5.29 16.97 3.26
CA LEU A 786 -6.23 17.00 4.36
C LEU A 786 -5.46 17.14 5.67
N GLN A 787 -5.85 18.09 6.50
CA GLN A 787 -5.28 18.33 7.82
C GLN A 787 -6.24 17.86 8.91
N VAL A 788 -5.72 17.12 9.88
CA VAL A 788 -6.51 16.69 11.05
C VAL A 788 -6.87 17.89 11.92
N ILE A 789 -8.14 18.00 12.30
CA ILE A 789 -8.62 19.04 13.20
C ILE A 789 -8.41 18.55 14.65
N PRO A 790 -7.71 19.33 15.51
CA PRO A 790 -7.50 19.00 16.90
C PRO A 790 -8.83 18.84 17.67
N PRO A 791 -8.94 17.91 18.65
CA PRO A 791 -10.18 17.64 19.38
C PRO A 791 -10.90 18.88 19.93
N GLU A 792 -10.14 19.84 20.47
CA GLU A 792 -10.64 21.09 21.05
C GLU A 792 -11.30 22.02 20.02
N SER A 793 -10.98 21.86 18.74
CA SER A 793 -11.47 22.68 17.62
C SER A 793 -12.57 21.99 16.79
N ARG A 794 -13.06 20.82 17.22
CA ARG A 794 -14.06 20.04 16.46
C ARG A 794 -15.51 20.48 16.65
N ARG A 795 -15.80 21.40 17.58
CA ARG A 795 -17.15 21.99 17.68
C ARG A 795 -17.36 22.97 16.53
N TYR A 796 -18.51 22.92 15.86
CA TYR A 796 -18.75 23.68 14.62
C TYR A 796 -18.50 25.19 14.77
N ASP A 797 -18.91 25.81 15.87
CA ASP A 797 -18.75 27.24 16.13
C ASP A 797 -17.30 27.61 16.49
N THR A 798 -16.59 26.75 17.23
CA THR A 798 -15.15 26.90 17.47
C THR A 798 -14.37 26.78 16.16
N TYR A 799 -14.70 25.79 15.32
CA TYR A 799 -14.09 25.59 14.01
C TYR A 799 -14.31 26.83 13.13
N LEU A 800 -15.57 27.20 12.90
CA LEU A 800 -15.94 28.27 11.97
C LEU A 800 -15.55 29.68 12.45
N GLY A 801 -15.45 29.88 13.76
CA GLY A 801 -15.07 31.14 14.38
C GLY A 801 -16.19 32.19 14.41
N SER A 802 -16.01 33.22 15.25
CA SER A 802 -17.03 34.23 15.54
C SER A 802 -17.46 35.07 14.34
N ASN A 803 -16.55 35.34 13.39
CA ASN A 803 -16.84 36.11 12.18
C ASN A 803 -17.88 35.41 11.31
N PHE A 804 -17.72 34.11 11.06
CA PHE A 804 -18.70 33.31 10.32
C PHE A 804 -20.05 33.30 11.03
N MET A 805 -20.05 33.07 12.35
CA MET A 805 -21.27 33.04 13.16
C MET A 805 -22.04 34.35 13.11
N ARG A 806 -21.33 35.49 13.10
CA ARG A 806 -21.94 36.82 12.96
C ARG A 806 -22.55 37.01 11.56
N ALA A 807 -21.80 36.66 10.50
CA ALA A 807 -22.30 36.75 9.14
C ALA A 807 -23.58 35.92 8.95
N ARG A 808 -23.60 34.68 9.47
CA ARG A 808 -24.76 33.80 9.37
C ARG A 808 -26.02 34.37 10.03
N ARG A 809 -25.90 35.00 11.21
CA ARG A 809 -27.03 35.67 11.90
C ARG A 809 -27.63 36.84 11.13
N ILE A 810 -26.83 37.51 10.30
CA ILE A 810 -27.32 38.62 9.46
C ILE A 810 -28.14 38.07 8.30
N THR A 811 -27.74 36.91 7.76
CA THR A 811 -28.31 36.36 6.52
C THR A 811 -29.43 35.35 6.71
N ASP A 812 -29.61 34.81 7.92
CA ASP A 812 -30.56 33.74 8.18
C ASP A 812 -31.24 33.92 9.54
N CYS A 813 -32.57 33.99 9.53
CA CYS A 813 -33.40 34.13 10.72
C CYS A 813 -33.37 32.93 11.66
N TYR A 814 -33.06 31.75 11.15
CA TYR A 814 -33.00 30.53 11.95
C TYR A 814 -31.61 30.32 12.57
N ALA A 815 -30.67 31.22 12.33
CA ALA A 815 -29.33 31.15 12.89
C ALA A 815 -29.35 31.28 14.43
N GLY A 816 -29.12 30.16 15.13
CA GLY A 816 -29.05 30.11 16.59
C GLY A 816 -30.37 29.80 17.31
N ALA A 817 -31.45 29.54 16.60
CA ALA A 817 -32.66 28.98 17.18
C ALA A 817 -32.48 27.46 17.30
N ALA A 818 -32.07 26.96 18.47
CA ALA A 818 -32.31 25.55 18.78
C ALA A 818 -33.82 25.34 18.67
N GLN A 819 -34.26 24.42 17.82
CA GLN A 819 -35.66 24.15 17.58
C GLN A 819 -36.27 23.58 18.87
N MET A 820 -36.65 24.46 19.80
CA MET A 820 -37.45 24.08 20.95
C MET A 820 -38.81 23.69 20.41
N THR A 821 -39.00 22.39 20.17
CA THR A 821 -40.31 21.79 20.01
C THR A 821 -41.03 21.97 21.34
N ILE A 822 -41.68 23.12 21.53
CA ILE A 822 -42.63 23.34 22.61
C ILE A 822 -43.78 22.38 22.33
N SER A 823 -43.74 21.22 22.97
CA SER A 823 -44.79 20.22 22.87
C SER A 823 -46.08 20.84 23.42
N LEU A 824 -47.01 21.18 22.53
CA LEU A 824 -48.36 21.70 22.83
C LEU A 824 -49.14 20.83 23.84
N ILE A 825 -48.68 19.61 24.10
CA ILE A 825 -49.22 18.68 25.10
C ILE A 825 -49.02 19.20 26.54
N LEU A 826 -47.94 19.92 26.85
CA LEU A 826 -47.68 20.47 28.21
C LEU A 826 -48.55 21.71 28.54
N LEU A 827 -48.98 22.46 27.52
CA LEU A 827 -49.91 23.59 27.70
C LEU A 827 -51.36 23.12 27.86
N LEU A 828 -51.73 22.00 27.23
CA LEU A 828 -53.08 21.44 27.38
C LEU A 828 -53.27 20.71 28.72
N THR A 829 -52.27 19.99 29.23
CA THR A 829 -52.37 19.30 30.54
C THR A 829 -52.39 20.27 31.73
N SER A 830 -51.73 21.42 31.64
CA SER A 830 -51.81 22.47 32.66
C SER A 830 -53.16 23.21 32.66
N SER A 831 -53.84 23.30 31.51
CA SER A 831 -55.19 23.89 31.42
C SER A 831 -56.31 22.97 31.93
N LEU A 832 -56.13 21.65 31.87
CA LEU A 832 -57.09 20.68 32.42
C LEU A 832 -56.94 20.49 33.94
N ALA A 833 -55.72 20.60 34.49
CA ALA A 833 -55.50 20.53 35.93
C ALA A 833 -56.10 21.75 36.68
N LEU A 834 -56.25 22.90 36.02
CA LEU A 834 -56.88 24.09 36.60
C LEU A 834 -58.42 24.04 36.62
N ARG A 835 -59.06 23.14 35.85
CA ARG A 835 -60.53 23.00 35.84
C ARG A 835 -61.08 22.00 36.86
N THR A 836 -60.23 21.26 37.56
CA THR A 836 -60.64 20.38 38.67
C THR A 836 -60.52 21.03 40.05
N PHE A 837 -60.21 22.33 40.12
CA PHE A 837 -60.09 23.11 41.36
C PHE A 837 -60.97 24.37 41.39
N LEU A 838 -62.07 24.38 40.64
CA LEU A 838 -63.15 25.36 40.76
C LEU A 838 -64.50 24.67 40.91
#